data_AF-B8M6V9-F1
#
_entry.id   AF-B8M6V9-F1
#
_cell.length_a   1.000
_cell.length_b   1.000
_cell.length_c   1.000
_cell.angle_alpha   90.00
_cell.angle_beta   90.00
_cell.angle_gamma   90.00
#
_symmetry.space_group_name_H-M   'P 1'
#
loop_
_entity.id
_entity.type
_entity.pdbx_description
1 polymer ?
#
loop_
_entity_poly.entity_id
_entity_poly.type
_entity_poly.pdbx_seq_one_letter_code
_entity_poly.pdbx_strand_id
1 'polypeptide(L)'
;MTEPLLAGGNEILVDSWGFGMYANSSGTFFAQQSDLATMERNVALVGSKSYVKPNFFTRRRPQYYNLQGSQVFDVRSYGAQGDETTDDTVVLNSILGVAANLSAIVYFPYGIYVIQDTLTIPKSSRIIGQAWPQIMAKGPKFQNVNQPHVAVRVGSPGDVNIVEIQDLLFTVSGPTVGVILMEWNIHESFQGSAGLWDSHFRVGGAKGSQLQSSDCPKQASAINPNYIAASLLLHITPSASAYMENVWAWTADHDLDIASQDQINIYSGRGILIESQVPVSNAKNLVMGMLQTESPYFQPVPKAPAPFTIGLFPNDPIFSECSASSLTCAISWAVWVVESSTIYILGSGMYSWFSSYSQDCLTTDDCQDRGFYIEESSDVWIFNLVTKAIRESISPQGETPLYAKDTKNGYTSSLLGWFREPTEVIGKRNFTGYYLYNSPAYDDLLDTVSSTCKTAMTRLIECADETYSFLQPAWPQAYANDTLADLVCDSRCELSIKTWYEDVTTYCSEFDTKQDVMNYRGGILWAGWNQTCLKDPNSGSYCGNVMQKFTAVDFERDMPDSEMCSYCYMTTLQLAQASPYSFYDEYYQRVLELVYSRCGVVGSTDIPPAVEDRTEDSTDFCASDTYTIVDGDTCDSIALANTVSSAALFIGSETIRNCSNIEAGLSVCLPFSCNPVYSFSPDETCASIEQALAPGSTADAPICKIGALPTFGHVLYVSPQGGVHTGTVPPPGVTSLPSSSSGYASSITLAPENATVANGTTTNCGRWHVPVDGDTCASICVQEKFEYSLFLAVNPSLSANNCTAELLTGTAYCCGPIQGWSLTPPNPPLTTVPEPTPSPTSSIGV
;
A
#
# COMPACT_ATOMS: atom_id res chain seq x y z
N MET A 1 -26.29 52.15 -27.02
CA MET A 1 -25.17 51.56 -26.29
C MET A 1 -25.41 50.06 -26.29
N THR A 2 -24.47 49.25 -26.76
CA THR A 2 -24.56 47.79 -26.66
C THR A 2 -24.63 47.39 -25.19
N GLU A 3 -25.52 46.47 -24.85
CA GLU A 3 -25.53 45.93 -23.48
C GLU A 3 -24.18 45.26 -23.17
N PRO A 4 -23.65 45.43 -21.94
CA PRO A 4 -22.39 44.80 -21.55
C PRO A 4 -22.57 43.27 -21.50
N LEU A 5 -21.53 42.52 -21.89
CA LEU A 5 -21.52 41.05 -21.85
C LEU A 5 -21.72 40.48 -20.43
N LEU A 6 -21.23 41.22 -19.43
CA LEU A 6 -21.46 40.98 -18.01
C LEU A 6 -21.57 42.35 -17.35
N ALA A 7 -22.68 42.62 -16.67
CA ALA A 7 -22.88 43.89 -15.99
C ALA A 7 -21.90 44.02 -14.81
N GLY A 8 -21.09 45.07 -14.83
CA GLY A 8 -20.18 45.44 -13.73
C GLY A 8 -20.82 46.42 -12.73
N GLY A 9 -20.04 46.84 -11.73
CA GLY A 9 -20.44 47.81 -10.70
C GLY A 9 -19.25 48.21 -9.83
N ASN A 10 -19.47 48.93 -8.73
CA ASN A 10 -18.39 49.28 -7.80
C ASN A 10 -17.79 48.02 -7.14
N GLU A 11 -18.63 47.04 -6.79
CA GLU A 11 -18.25 45.71 -6.31
C GLU A 11 -19.32 44.69 -6.72
N ILE A 12 -18.95 43.67 -7.47
CA ILE A 12 -19.83 42.55 -7.85
C ILE A 12 -19.04 41.25 -7.64
N LEU A 13 -19.59 40.33 -6.85
CA LEU A 13 -19.07 38.98 -6.73
C LEU A 13 -19.63 38.13 -7.87
N VAL A 14 -18.74 37.52 -8.65
CA VAL A 14 -19.08 36.56 -9.69
C VAL A 14 -18.50 35.23 -9.25
N ASP A 15 -19.37 34.31 -8.84
CA ASP A 15 -18.96 33.02 -8.29
C ASP A 15 -18.39 32.11 -9.38
N SER A 16 -19.11 31.97 -10.50
CA SER A 16 -18.67 31.22 -11.68
C SER A 16 -19.45 31.70 -12.90
N TRP A 17 -18.75 32.15 -13.94
CA TRP A 17 -19.34 32.70 -15.17
C TRP A 17 -18.46 32.32 -16.35
N GLY A 18 -19.06 32.15 -17.53
CA GLY A 18 -18.22 32.00 -18.71
C GLY A 18 -18.91 32.09 -20.05
N PHE A 19 -18.05 32.07 -21.07
CA PHE A 19 -18.39 32.13 -22.48
C PHE A 19 -17.55 31.08 -23.21
N GLY A 20 -18.17 29.99 -23.69
CA GLY A 20 -17.46 28.91 -24.35
C GLY A 20 -18.07 27.52 -24.11
N MET A 21 -17.43 26.49 -24.67
CA MET A 21 -17.88 25.11 -24.52
C MET A 21 -17.61 24.61 -23.10
N TYR A 22 -18.59 24.03 -22.44
CA TYR A 22 -18.43 23.31 -21.18
C TYR A 22 -19.07 21.92 -21.29
N ALA A 23 -18.70 21.00 -20.41
CA ALA A 23 -19.23 19.64 -20.42
C ALA A 23 -19.58 19.14 -19.02
N ASN A 24 -20.54 18.23 -18.95
CA ASN A 24 -20.94 17.51 -17.74
C ASN A 24 -21.35 16.07 -18.10
N SER A 25 -21.91 15.31 -17.15
CA SER A 25 -22.36 13.92 -17.37
C SER A 25 -23.42 13.74 -18.46
N SER A 26 -24.13 14.81 -18.84
CA SER A 26 -25.16 14.79 -19.89
C SER A 26 -24.65 15.15 -21.29
N GLY A 27 -23.40 15.64 -21.42
CA GLY A 27 -22.79 15.97 -22.70
C GLY A 27 -22.04 17.30 -22.71
N THR A 28 -21.87 17.86 -23.92
CA THR A 28 -21.14 19.12 -24.16
C THR A 28 -22.12 20.22 -24.59
N PHE A 29 -21.97 21.41 -24.03
CA PHE A 29 -22.86 22.56 -24.18
C PHE A 29 -22.07 23.83 -24.43
N PHE A 30 -22.73 24.89 -24.90
CA PHE A 30 -22.13 26.22 -25.04
C PHE A 30 -22.73 27.17 -24.01
N ALA A 31 -21.90 27.73 -23.14
CA ALA A 31 -22.28 28.82 -22.25
C ALA A 31 -22.25 30.15 -23.02
N GLN A 32 -23.41 30.76 -23.23
CA GLN A 32 -23.55 32.07 -23.88
C GLN A 32 -23.73 33.15 -22.82
N GLN A 33 -22.64 33.61 -22.22
CA GLN A 33 -22.63 34.70 -21.22
C GLN A 33 -23.50 34.37 -20.00
N SER A 34 -23.33 33.17 -19.45
CA SER A 34 -24.17 32.67 -18.35
C SER A 34 -23.35 32.34 -17.12
N ASP A 35 -24.04 32.33 -15.98
CA ASP A 35 -23.51 31.69 -14.78
C ASP A 35 -23.28 30.20 -15.04
N LEU A 36 -22.25 29.66 -14.40
CA LEU A 36 -21.86 28.26 -14.48
C LEU A 36 -22.04 27.59 -13.11
N ALA A 37 -21.84 26.27 -13.07
CA ALA A 37 -21.70 25.55 -11.82
C ALA A 37 -20.61 26.21 -10.95
N THR A 38 -20.92 26.39 -9.66
CA THR A 38 -20.03 27.03 -8.69
C THR A 38 -19.35 25.96 -7.85
N MET A 39 -18.02 26.00 -7.84
CA MET A 39 -17.20 25.12 -7.02
C MET A 39 -17.15 25.63 -5.58
N GLU A 40 -17.56 24.79 -4.64
CA GLU A 40 -17.30 25.02 -3.22
C GLU A 40 -15.84 24.66 -2.92
N ARG A 41 -15.03 25.68 -2.65
CA ARG A 41 -13.58 25.48 -2.44
C ARG A 41 -13.35 24.81 -1.09
N ASN A 42 -12.71 23.64 -1.12
CA ASN A 42 -12.30 22.95 0.09
C ASN A 42 -11.47 23.85 1.03
N VAL A 43 -11.83 23.85 2.31
CA VAL A 43 -11.22 24.70 3.35
C VAL A 43 -9.72 24.46 3.54
N ALA A 44 -9.23 23.27 3.22
CA ALA A 44 -7.80 22.95 3.27
C ALA A 44 -6.98 23.67 2.18
N LEU A 45 -7.62 24.09 1.09
CA LEU A 45 -6.97 24.68 -0.08
C LEU A 45 -7.03 26.21 -0.14
N VAL A 46 -7.78 26.83 0.77
CA VAL A 46 -8.00 28.28 0.78
C VAL A 46 -7.21 28.96 1.90
N GLY A 47 -6.80 30.20 1.66
CA GLY A 47 -6.14 31.02 2.67
C GLY A 47 -7.13 31.69 3.63
N SER A 48 -6.65 32.07 4.81
CA SER A 48 -7.46 32.74 5.85
C SER A 48 -7.84 34.19 5.55
N LYS A 49 -7.21 34.83 4.55
CA LYS A 49 -7.49 36.21 4.15
C LYS A 49 -8.50 36.23 3.02
N SER A 50 -9.67 36.82 3.27
CA SER A 50 -10.71 37.04 2.26
C SER A 50 -11.22 38.48 2.30
N TYR A 51 -11.59 39.02 1.14
CA TYR A 51 -12.38 40.25 1.04
C TYR A 51 -13.88 39.93 1.12
N VAL A 52 -14.32 38.91 0.36
CA VAL A 52 -15.70 38.42 0.33
C VAL A 52 -15.76 36.91 0.59
N LYS A 53 -15.10 36.10 -0.25
CA LYS A 53 -14.92 34.65 -0.06
C LYS A 53 -13.42 34.29 0.01
N PRO A 54 -13.04 33.22 0.73
CA PRO A 54 -11.67 32.73 0.76
C PRO A 54 -11.13 32.42 -0.65
N ASN A 55 -9.95 32.96 -0.95
CA ASN A 55 -9.22 32.62 -2.16
C ASN A 55 -8.35 31.39 -1.94
N PHE A 56 -8.00 30.69 -3.01
CA PHE A 56 -6.98 29.66 -2.94
C PHE A 56 -5.71 30.20 -2.27
N PHE A 57 -5.12 29.36 -1.43
CA PHE A 57 -3.91 29.74 -0.72
C PHE A 57 -2.79 30.03 -1.72
N THR A 58 -2.10 31.16 -1.52
CA THR A 58 -0.92 31.53 -2.30
C THR A 58 0.16 32.02 -1.36
N ARG A 59 1.40 31.63 -1.66
CA ARG A 59 2.58 32.01 -0.91
C ARG A 59 3.72 32.30 -1.88
N ARG A 60 4.10 33.58 -1.95
CA ARG A 60 5.29 33.98 -2.71
C ARG A 60 6.54 33.37 -2.09
N ARG A 61 7.54 33.15 -2.95
CA ARG A 61 8.89 32.74 -2.56
C ARG A 61 9.41 33.52 -1.34
N PRO A 62 9.85 32.83 -0.25
CA PRO A 62 10.38 33.47 0.94
C PRO A 62 11.65 34.30 0.67
N GLN A 63 11.66 35.57 1.09
CA GLN A 63 12.83 36.46 0.89
C GLN A 63 13.74 36.59 2.12
N TYR A 64 13.39 35.90 3.23
CA TYR A 64 14.18 35.84 4.46
C TYR A 64 14.62 37.17 5.09
N TYR A 65 13.97 38.31 4.79
CA TYR A 65 14.36 39.64 5.29
C TYR A 65 14.53 39.77 6.81
N ASN A 66 13.84 38.93 7.57
CA ASN A 66 13.83 38.96 9.04
C ASN A 66 14.91 38.06 9.67
N LEU A 67 15.65 37.28 8.87
CA LEU A 67 16.75 36.44 9.35
C LEU A 67 18.03 37.27 9.30
N GLN A 68 18.65 37.51 10.46
CA GLN A 68 19.93 38.22 10.55
C GLN A 68 21.02 37.37 9.87
N GLY A 69 21.94 37.99 9.12
CA GLY A 69 22.93 37.30 8.28
C GLY A 69 23.89 36.32 9.00
N SER A 70 23.81 36.18 10.32
CA SER A 70 24.57 35.23 11.15
C SER A 70 24.04 33.79 11.13
N GLN A 71 23.06 33.46 10.28
CA GLN A 71 22.47 32.12 10.18
C GLN A 71 22.46 31.59 8.73
N VAL A 72 23.54 31.82 7.97
CA VAL A 72 23.68 31.27 6.60
C VAL A 72 24.88 30.31 6.53
N PHE A 73 24.61 29.09 6.08
CA PHE A 73 25.60 28.04 5.81
C PHE A 73 25.89 27.99 4.32
N ASP A 74 26.99 28.59 3.89
CA ASP A 74 27.48 28.46 2.52
C ASP A 74 28.11 27.07 2.35
N VAL A 75 27.51 26.22 1.52
CA VAL A 75 27.94 24.81 1.40
C VAL A 75 29.40 24.65 0.97
N ARG A 76 29.94 25.59 0.17
CA ARG A 76 31.35 25.56 -0.26
C ARG A 76 32.29 25.94 0.87
N SER A 77 31.90 26.91 1.69
CA SER A 77 32.67 27.28 2.88
C SER A 77 32.78 26.12 3.90
N TYR A 78 31.85 25.17 3.85
CA TYR A 78 31.83 23.97 4.69
C TYR A 78 32.29 22.68 3.98
N GLY A 79 32.86 22.79 2.78
CA GLY A 79 33.61 21.71 2.14
C GLY A 79 32.95 21.02 0.95
N ALA A 80 31.72 21.36 0.58
CA ALA A 80 31.14 20.91 -0.69
C ALA A 80 31.88 21.56 -1.86
N GLN A 81 32.21 20.82 -2.91
CA GLN A 81 32.98 21.36 -4.03
C GLN A 81 32.07 21.99 -5.09
N GLY A 82 31.00 21.29 -5.46
CA GLY A 82 30.12 21.72 -6.55
C GLY A 82 30.86 21.83 -7.88
N ASP A 83 31.74 20.87 -8.17
CA ASP A 83 32.70 20.85 -9.28
C ASP A 83 32.39 19.80 -10.38
N GLU A 84 31.18 19.19 -10.36
CA GLU A 84 30.73 18.12 -11.27
C GLU A 84 31.42 16.75 -11.10
N THR A 85 32.40 16.64 -10.20
CA THR A 85 33.23 15.42 -10.10
C THR A 85 33.30 14.85 -8.69
N THR A 86 33.45 15.71 -7.69
CA THR A 86 33.56 15.33 -6.29
C THR A 86 32.20 14.88 -5.77
N ASP A 87 32.16 13.73 -5.10
CA ASP A 87 30.97 13.27 -4.39
C ASP A 87 30.73 14.14 -3.15
N ASP A 88 29.73 15.01 -3.25
CA ASP A 88 29.33 15.95 -2.22
C ASP A 88 28.26 15.38 -1.27
N THR A 89 27.83 14.11 -1.42
CA THR A 89 26.71 13.55 -0.63
C THR A 89 26.93 13.66 0.88
N VAL A 90 28.08 13.19 1.39
CA VAL A 90 28.33 13.11 2.83
C VAL A 90 28.42 14.50 3.46
N VAL A 91 29.15 15.42 2.79
CA VAL A 91 29.34 16.78 3.30
C VAL A 91 28.04 17.58 3.27
N LEU A 92 27.24 17.46 2.21
CA LEU A 92 25.95 18.14 2.12
C LEU A 92 24.94 17.61 3.16
N ASN A 93 24.86 16.29 3.36
CA ASN A 93 24.02 15.72 4.41
C ASN A 93 24.41 16.23 5.81
N SER A 94 25.72 16.37 6.08
CA SER A 94 26.20 16.95 7.34
C SER A 94 25.81 18.42 7.49
N ILE A 95 25.96 19.23 6.44
CA ILE A 95 25.65 20.66 6.46
C ILE A 95 24.14 20.86 6.67
N LEU A 96 23.31 20.16 5.89
CA LEU A 96 21.85 20.22 5.98
C LEU A 96 21.36 19.81 7.37
N GLY A 97 21.92 18.73 7.94
CA GLY A 97 21.59 18.27 9.29
C GLY A 97 21.89 19.31 10.37
N VAL A 98 23.07 19.91 10.35
CA VAL A 98 23.46 20.95 11.32
C VAL A 98 22.62 22.22 11.15
N ALA A 99 22.43 22.67 9.91
CA ALA A 99 21.68 23.89 9.63
C ALA A 99 20.21 23.77 10.02
N ALA A 100 19.57 22.62 9.75
CA ALA A 100 18.19 22.35 10.15
C ALA A 100 18.02 22.41 11.68
N ASN A 101 18.95 21.82 12.44
CA ASN A 101 18.93 21.88 13.91
C ASN A 101 19.07 23.33 14.45
N LEU A 102 19.82 24.17 13.74
CA LEU A 102 20.02 25.58 14.10
C LEU A 102 18.95 26.51 13.51
N SER A 103 17.97 25.97 12.77
CA SER A 103 17.01 26.74 11.98
C SER A 103 17.67 27.76 11.03
N ALA A 104 18.86 27.43 10.54
CA ALA A 104 19.66 28.28 9.67
C ALA A 104 19.30 28.08 8.19
N ILE A 105 19.68 29.07 7.38
CA ILE A 105 19.56 29.02 5.92
C ILE A 105 20.79 28.30 5.37
N VAL A 106 20.59 27.36 4.44
CA VAL A 106 21.67 26.77 3.65
C VAL A 106 21.71 27.44 2.29
N TYR A 107 22.86 28.02 1.96
CA TYR A 107 23.11 28.69 0.69
C TYR A 107 23.96 27.79 -0.21
N PHE A 108 23.46 27.54 -1.41
CA PHE A 108 24.18 26.83 -2.47
C PHE A 108 24.72 27.85 -3.49
N PRO A 109 26.02 28.18 -3.47
CA PRO A 109 26.65 28.89 -4.58
C PRO A 109 26.48 28.11 -5.89
N TYR A 110 26.53 28.80 -7.03
CA TYR A 110 26.43 28.14 -8.33
C TYR A 110 27.54 27.09 -8.50
N GLY A 111 27.13 25.89 -8.90
CA GLY A 111 27.97 24.71 -9.06
C GLY A 111 27.15 23.49 -9.40
N ILE A 112 27.83 22.38 -9.69
CA ILE A 112 27.21 21.07 -9.89
C ILE A 112 27.69 20.16 -8.76
N TYR A 113 26.81 19.90 -7.81
CA TYR A 113 27.07 19.09 -6.64
C TYR A 113 26.65 17.65 -6.95
N VAL A 114 27.63 16.77 -7.16
CA VAL A 114 27.35 15.37 -7.46
C VAL A 114 26.96 14.66 -6.17
N ILE A 115 25.91 13.86 -6.24
CA ILE A 115 25.52 12.94 -5.17
C ILE A 115 25.55 11.50 -5.68
N GLN A 116 26.21 10.60 -4.95
CA GLN A 116 26.26 9.16 -5.27
C GLN A 116 25.34 8.31 -4.40
N ASP A 117 24.68 8.94 -3.44
CA ASP A 117 23.67 8.37 -2.55
C ASP A 117 22.66 9.44 -2.13
N THR A 118 21.63 9.07 -1.38
CA THR A 118 20.54 9.97 -0.99
C THR A 118 21.05 11.21 -0.25
N LEU A 119 20.69 12.39 -0.79
CA LEU A 119 20.74 13.66 -0.09
C LEU A 119 19.45 13.85 0.70
N THR A 120 19.55 13.80 2.02
CA THR A 120 18.42 14.02 2.93
C THR A 120 18.33 15.50 3.27
N ILE A 121 17.19 16.12 2.96
CA ILE A 121 16.79 17.46 3.41
C ILE A 121 15.91 17.27 4.65
N PRO A 122 16.43 17.52 5.88
CA PRO A 122 15.67 17.28 7.10
C PRO A 122 14.50 18.27 7.24
N LYS A 123 13.53 17.92 8.10
CA LYS A 123 12.56 18.90 8.59
C LYS A 123 13.26 20.11 9.22
N SER A 124 12.64 21.28 9.17
CA SER A 124 13.22 22.58 9.59
C SER A 124 14.28 23.16 8.64
N SER A 125 14.39 22.65 7.41
CA SER A 125 15.35 23.15 6.42
C SER A 125 14.87 24.41 5.70
N ARG A 126 15.80 25.33 5.45
CA ARG A 126 15.62 26.49 4.56
C ARG A 126 16.79 26.56 3.60
N ILE A 127 16.54 26.40 2.31
CA ILE A 127 17.57 26.25 1.29
C ILE A 127 17.37 27.31 0.21
N ILE A 128 18.45 27.94 -0.21
CA ILE A 128 18.48 28.93 -1.29
C ILE A 128 19.67 28.67 -2.22
N GLY A 129 19.40 28.59 -3.51
CA GLY A 129 20.43 28.54 -4.54
C GLY A 129 20.82 29.91 -5.10
N GLN A 130 22.04 30.00 -5.63
CA GLN A 130 22.48 31.11 -6.46
C GLN A 130 22.13 30.83 -7.92
N ALA A 131 21.03 31.41 -8.40
CA ALA A 131 20.45 31.16 -9.72
C ALA A 131 19.95 29.71 -9.88
N TRP A 132 20.76 28.78 -10.40
CA TRP A 132 20.43 27.35 -10.47
C TRP A 132 21.68 26.47 -10.21
N PRO A 133 22.10 26.33 -8.94
CA PRO A 133 23.00 25.26 -8.55
C PRO A 133 22.33 23.91 -8.81
N GLN A 134 23.11 22.94 -9.28
CA GLN A 134 22.61 21.64 -9.67
C GLN A 134 22.93 20.60 -8.60
N ILE A 135 21.93 19.86 -8.14
CA ILE A 135 22.11 18.60 -7.41
C ILE A 135 22.01 17.48 -8.43
N MET A 136 23.13 16.78 -8.68
CA MET A 136 23.25 15.82 -9.77
C MET A 136 23.43 14.41 -9.23
N ALA A 137 22.39 13.57 -9.36
CA ALA A 137 22.47 12.17 -9.00
C ALA A 137 23.31 11.39 -10.02
N LYS A 138 24.27 10.58 -9.54
CA LYS A 138 25.19 9.82 -10.39
C LYS A 138 25.67 8.55 -9.71
N GLY A 139 25.79 7.47 -10.46
CA GLY A 139 26.50 6.28 -10.01
C GLY A 139 25.61 5.07 -9.66
N PRO A 140 26.23 3.97 -9.18
CA PRO A 140 25.60 2.64 -9.17
C PRO A 140 24.33 2.52 -8.33
N LYS A 141 24.19 3.30 -7.26
CA LYS A 141 22.98 3.26 -6.41
C LYS A 141 21.71 3.64 -7.15
N PHE A 142 21.84 4.38 -8.25
CA PHE A 142 20.72 4.86 -9.05
C PHE A 142 20.50 4.03 -10.33
N GLN A 143 21.20 2.89 -10.50
CA GLN A 143 21.18 2.10 -11.74
C GLN A 143 20.27 0.87 -11.69
N ASN A 144 19.66 0.55 -10.55
CA ASN A 144 18.76 -0.59 -10.43
C ASN A 144 17.30 -0.16 -10.65
N VAL A 145 16.72 -0.53 -11.80
CA VAL A 145 15.31 -0.22 -12.11
C VAL A 145 14.33 -0.93 -11.18
N ASN A 146 14.66 -2.15 -10.73
CA ASN A 146 13.80 -2.98 -9.90
C ASN A 146 13.87 -2.64 -8.41
N GLN A 147 14.86 -1.83 -8.01
CA GLN A 147 14.98 -1.28 -6.66
C GLN A 147 15.26 0.22 -6.78
N PRO A 148 14.24 1.03 -7.11
CA PRO A 148 14.43 2.46 -7.28
C PRO A 148 15.02 3.10 -6.02
N HIS A 149 15.96 4.02 -6.21
CA HIS A 149 16.68 4.68 -5.13
C HIS A 149 16.46 6.19 -5.16
N VAL A 150 16.15 6.75 -3.99
CA VAL A 150 15.85 8.18 -3.84
C VAL A 150 17.13 8.99 -3.88
N ALA A 151 17.23 9.94 -4.80
CA ALA A 151 18.33 10.89 -4.89
C ALA A 151 18.19 12.01 -3.86
N VAL A 152 17.05 12.68 -3.81
CA VAL A 152 16.77 13.74 -2.82
C VAL A 152 15.56 13.38 -1.99
N ARG A 153 15.74 13.21 -0.69
CA ARG A 153 14.64 12.91 0.26
C ARG A 153 14.31 14.15 1.08
N VAL A 154 13.07 14.63 0.96
CA VAL A 154 12.59 15.82 1.68
C VAL A 154 11.74 15.41 2.88
N GLY A 155 12.35 15.42 4.07
CA GLY A 155 11.77 14.89 5.30
C GLY A 155 11.68 13.36 5.31
N SER A 156 11.33 12.81 6.46
CA SER A 156 10.98 11.39 6.61
C SER A 156 9.46 11.23 6.63
N PRO A 157 8.91 10.05 6.26
CA PRO A 157 7.48 9.77 6.43
C PRO A 157 7.00 10.12 7.84
N GLY A 158 5.87 10.84 7.93
CA GLY A 158 5.32 11.34 9.19
C GLY A 158 5.97 12.58 9.79
N ASP A 159 7.05 13.13 9.20
CA ASP A 159 7.59 14.41 9.65
C ASP A 159 6.58 15.54 9.38
N VAL A 160 6.37 16.38 10.41
CA VAL A 160 5.58 17.62 10.31
C VAL A 160 6.46 18.80 10.70
N ASN A 161 6.79 19.68 9.74
CA ASN A 161 7.50 20.93 9.99
C ASN A 161 7.57 21.80 8.72
N ILE A 162 8.37 22.86 8.78
CA ILE A 162 8.73 23.66 7.62
C ILE A 162 9.82 22.94 6.79
N VAL A 163 9.73 23.06 5.47
CA VAL A 163 10.85 22.89 4.53
C VAL A 163 10.66 23.88 3.39
N GLU A 164 11.66 24.72 3.16
CA GLU A 164 11.61 25.76 2.13
C GLU A 164 12.80 25.58 1.19
N ILE A 165 12.52 25.26 -0.08
CA ILE A 165 13.56 25.07 -1.11
C ILE A 165 13.33 26.07 -2.23
N GLN A 166 14.38 26.81 -2.60
CA GLN A 166 14.31 27.75 -3.71
C GLN A 166 15.56 27.82 -4.58
N ASP A 167 15.36 28.16 -5.85
CA ASP A 167 16.41 28.45 -6.83
C ASP A 167 17.39 27.27 -7.05
N LEU A 168 16.92 26.02 -7.08
CA LEU A 168 17.72 24.81 -7.31
C LEU A 168 17.34 24.06 -8.59
N LEU A 169 18.29 23.33 -9.18
CA LEU A 169 18.03 22.39 -10.27
C LEU A 169 18.39 20.97 -9.83
N PHE A 170 17.44 20.04 -9.92
CA PHE A 170 17.66 18.62 -9.66
C PHE A 170 17.88 17.90 -11.00
N THR A 171 18.95 17.13 -11.13
CA THR A 171 19.37 16.51 -12.39
C THR A 171 20.07 15.17 -12.16
N VAL A 172 20.44 14.51 -13.25
CA VAL A 172 21.14 13.23 -13.26
C VAL A 172 22.35 13.27 -14.19
N SER A 173 23.33 12.40 -13.93
CA SER A 173 24.40 12.05 -14.88
C SER A 173 24.31 10.55 -15.16
N GLY A 174 23.78 10.20 -16.33
CA GLY A 174 23.36 8.86 -16.69
C GLY A 174 24.49 7.84 -16.87
N PRO A 175 24.17 6.54 -16.88
CA PRO A 175 22.84 5.97 -16.67
C PRO A 175 22.40 5.97 -15.20
N THR A 176 21.10 6.23 -14.97
CA THR A 176 20.47 6.37 -13.64
C THR A 176 19.02 5.84 -13.65
N VAL A 177 18.77 4.76 -14.37
CA VAL A 177 17.42 4.20 -14.61
C VAL A 177 16.57 4.04 -13.35
N GLY A 178 17.16 3.71 -12.20
CA GLY A 178 16.47 3.48 -10.93
C GLY A 178 16.23 4.74 -10.10
N VAL A 179 16.59 5.94 -10.56
CA VAL A 179 16.49 7.12 -9.70
C VAL A 179 15.04 7.56 -9.51
N ILE A 180 14.66 7.76 -8.24
CA ILE A 180 13.58 8.67 -7.84
C ILE A 180 14.26 10.01 -7.54
N LEU A 181 14.13 10.98 -8.44
CA LEU A 181 14.95 12.19 -8.36
C LEU A 181 14.63 13.03 -7.12
N MET A 182 13.36 13.07 -6.71
CA MET A 182 12.94 13.59 -5.42
C MET A 182 11.77 12.81 -4.82
N GLU A 183 11.88 12.48 -3.54
CA GLU A 183 10.80 11.98 -2.69
C GLU A 183 10.45 13.04 -1.64
N TRP A 184 9.18 13.43 -1.58
CA TRP A 184 8.66 14.49 -0.73
C TRP A 184 7.74 13.89 0.34
N ASN A 185 8.22 13.85 1.58
CA ASN A 185 7.56 13.19 2.70
C ASN A 185 6.99 14.16 3.75
N ILE A 186 7.57 15.35 3.83
CA ILE A 186 7.26 16.35 4.86
C ILE A 186 5.81 16.84 4.74
N HIS A 187 5.12 16.90 5.87
CA HIS A 187 3.87 17.64 6.01
C HIS A 187 4.12 19.02 6.61
N GLU A 188 3.38 20.02 6.14
CA GLU A 188 3.47 21.39 6.58
C GLU A 188 3.05 21.54 8.06
N SER A 189 3.74 22.40 8.82
CA SER A 189 3.30 22.79 10.17
C SER A 189 2.32 23.96 10.18
N PHE A 190 2.32 24.74 9.11
CA PHE A 190 1.30 25.73 8.76
C PHE A 190 1.20 25.84 7.23
N GLN A 191 0.06 26.33 6.72
CA GLN A 191 -0.22 26.37 5.28
C GLN A 191 0.91 27.02 4.47
N GLY A 192 1.45 26.28 3.51
CA GLY A 192 2.56 26.66 2.63
C GLY A 192 3.95 26.57 3.25
N SER A 193 4.11 26.02 4.47
CA SER A 193 5.42 25.94 5.15
C SER A 193 6.33 24.83 4.63
N ALA A 194 5.77 23.86 3.92
CA ALA A 194 6.49 22.86 3.13
C ALA A 194 6.33 23.23 1.65
N GLY A 195 7.37 23.76 1.01
CA GLY A 195 7.24 24.21 -0.38
C GLY A 195 8.52 24.38 -1.19
N LEU A 196 8.31 24.50 -2.49
CA LEU A 196 9.31 24.52 -3.55
C LEU A 196 9.02 25.71 -4.50
N TRP A 197 10.01 26.59 -4.68
CA TRP A 197 9.90 27.78 -5.54
C TRP A 197 11.06 27.88 -6.51
N ASP A 198 10.79 28.24 -7.78
CA ASP A 198 11.83 28.47 -8.80
C ASP A 198 12.87 27.33 -8.88
N SER A 199 12.41 26.11 -8.60
CA SER A 199 13.26 24.93 -8.51
C SER A 199 12.72 23.88 -9.45
N HIS A 200 13.60 23.30 -10.25
CA HIS A 200 13.19 22.52 -11.42
C HIS A 200 13.90 21.17 -11.43
N PHE A 201 13.36 20.26 -12.24
CA PHE A 201 13.95 18.99 -12.56
C PHE A 201 14.32 19.00 -14.04
N ARG A 202 15.57 18.67 -14.35
CA ARG A 202 16.05 18.51 -15.72
C ARG A 202 16.74 17.18 -15.85
N VAL A 203 16.16 16.27 -16.61
CA VAL A 203 16.72 14.94 -16.84
C VAL A 203 17.28 14.89 -18.26
N GLY A 204 18.62 14.99 -18.37
CA GLY A 204 19.35 14.97 -19.64
C GLY A 204 19.42 16.32 -20.37
N GLY A 205 19.90 16.29 -21.62
CA GLY A 205 19.90 17.44 -22.53
C GLY A 205 20.82 18.59 -22.15
N ALA A 206 21.83 18.34 -21.31
CA ALA A 206 22.78 19.36 -20.87
C ALA A 206 24.18 18.78 -20.60
N LYS A 207 25.20 19.63 -20.65
CA LYS A 207 26.58 19.25 -20.31
C LYS A 207 26.68 18.66 -18.91
N GLY A 208 27.50 17.62 -18.78
CA GLY A 208 27.68 16.84 -17.55
C GLY A 208 26.63 15.76 -17.31
N SER A 209 25.49 15.78 -18.02
CA SER A 209 24.45 14.75 -17.86
C SER A 209 24.81 13.39 -18.48
N GLN A 210 25.79 13.33 -19.39
CA GLN A 210 26.07 12.13 -20.21
C GLN A 210 24.83 11.60 -20.95
N LEU A 211 23.91 12.54 -21.24
CA LEU A 211 22.61 12.33 -21.86
C LEU A 211 22.35 13.46 -22.87
N GLN A 212 23.40 13.82 -23.62
CA GLN A 212 23.37 14.86 -24.66
C GLN A 212 23.08 14.25 -26.04
N SER A 213 22.98 15.10 -27.07
CA SER A 213 22.79 14.67 -28.47
C SER A 213 23.85 13.69 -28.98
N SER A 214 25.10 13.81 -28.51
CA SER A 214 26.18 12.87 -28.82
C SER A 214 25.98 11.49 -28.18
N ASP A 215 25.25 11.45 -27.07
CA ASP A 215 25.03 10.23 -26.28
C ASP A 215 23.71 9.57 -26.71
N CYS A 216 22.64 10.35 -26.75
CA CYS A 216 21.24 9.93 -26.90
C CYS A 216 20.58 10.54 -28.15
N PRO A 217 21.13 10.36 -29.37
CA PRO A 217 20.60 10.99 -30.56
C PRO A 217 19.17 10.53 -30.86
N LYS A 218 18.36 11.42 -31.44
CA LYS A 218 17.09 11.07 -32.09
C LYS A 218 17.31 9.89 -33.05
N GLN A 219 16.54 8.82 -32.87
CA GLN A 219 16.54 7.56 -33.67
C GLN A 219 17.60 6.49 -33.35
N ALA A 220 17.81 6.13 -32.09
CA ALA A 220 18.35 4.79 -31.80
C ALA A 220 17.25 3.73 -32.08
N SER A 221 17.43 2.91 -33.13
CA SER A 221 16.45 1.86 -33.52
C SER A 221 16.23 0.78 -32.47
N ALA A 222 17.07 0.75 -31.43
CA ALA A 222 16.91 -0.04 -30.24
C ALA A 222 17.01 0.89 -29.02
N ILE A 223 16.21 0.61 -27.98
CA ILE A 223 16.35 1.30 -26.70
C ILE A 223 17.75 1.02 -26.18
N ASN A 224 18.55 2.07 -26.01
CA ASN A 224 19.84 1.95 -25.36
C ASN A 224 19.63 2.11 -23.84
N PRO A 225 19.99 1.11 -23.02
CA PRO A 225 19.88 1.22 -21.56
C PRO A 225 20.61 2.43 -20.97
N ASN A 226 21.64 2.94 -21.66
CA ASN A 226 22.38 4.12 -21.22
C ASN A 226 21.55 5.41 -21.26
N TYR A 227 20.45 5.44 -22.02
CA TYR A 227 19.60 6.63 -22.19
C TYR A 227 18.42 6.63 -21.20
N ILE A 228 18.31 5.57 -20.40
CA ILE A 228 17.25 5.45 -19.39
C ILE A 228 17.72 6.17 -18.12
N ALA A 229 17.04 7.28 -17.84
CA ALA A 229 17.58 8.34 -17.01
C ALA A 229 16.86 8.47 -15.66
N ALA A 230 15.58 8.12 -15.56
CA ALA A 230 14.87 8.14 -14.27
C ALA A 230 13.64 7.24 -14.20
N SER A 231 13.40 6.63 -13.03
CA SER A 231 12.15 5.93 -12.73
C SER A 231 11.00 6.91 -12.48
N LEU A 232 11.28 7.98 -11.72
CA LEU A 232 10.31 9.01 -11.31
C LEU A 232 11.02 10.34 -11.00
N LEU A 233 10.50 11.47 -11.48
CA LEU A 233 11.12 12.78 -11.20
C LEU A 233 10.72 13.31 -9.81
N LEU A 234 9.43 13.25 -9.46
CA LEU A 234 8.93 13.75 -8.18
C LEU A 234 7.84 12.82 -7.61
N HIS A 235 8.06 12.35 -6.39
CA HIS A 235 7.10 11.56 -5.63
C HIS A 235 6.62 12.36 -4.41
N ILE A 236 5.35 12.72 -4.34
CA ILE A 236 4.72 13.27 -3.13
C ILE A 236 4.00 12.12 -2.43
N THR A 237 4.52 11.73 -1.26
CA THR A 237 4.08 10.51 -0.57
C THR A 237 2.81 10.73 0.25
N PRO A 238 2.08 9.66 0.65
CA PRO A 238 0.72 9.77 1.20
C PRO A 238 0.53 10.70 2.41
N SER A 239 1.54 10.84 3.27
CA SER A 239 1.44 11.69 4.46
C SER A 239 1.88 13.13 4.22
N ALA A 240 2.35 13.47 3.03
CA ALA A 240 3.02 14.73 2.76
C ALA A 240 2.04 15.83 2.33
N SER A 241 2.51 17.07 2.39
CA SER A 241 1.82 18.23 1.82
C SER A 241 2.85 19.11 1.13
N ALA A 242 2.49 19.76 0.02
CA ALA A 242 3.42 20.62 -0.70
C ALA A 242 2.76 21.86 -1.28
N TYR A 243 3.45 22.99 -1.18
CA TYR A 243 3.20 24.19 -2.00
C TYR A 243 4.29 24.29 -3.07
N MET A 244 3.91 24.21 -4.35
CA MET A 244 4.85 24.25 -5.46
C MET A 244 4.49 25.39 -6.42
N GLU A 245 5.42 26.33 -6.63
CA GLU A 245 5.22 27.49 -7.49
C GLU A 245 6.42 27.67 -8.43
N ASN A 246 6.13 27.76 -9.73
CA ASN A 246 7.15 27.78 -10.78
C ASN A 246 8.11 26.58 -10.71
N VAL A 247 7.54 25.37 -10.82
CA VAL A 247 8.29 24.11 -10.84
C VAL A 247 8.12 23.48 -12.22
N TRP A 248 9.23 23.06 -12.83
CA TRP A 248 9.23 22.42 -14.14
C TRP A 248 9.90 21.06 -14.02
N ALA A 249 9.15 19.99 -14.26
CA ALA A 249 9.67 18.63 -14.28
C ALA A 249 9.89 18.18 -15.73
N TRP A 250 11.10 18.39 -16.24
CA TRP A 250 11.41 18.22 -17.66
C TRP A 250 12.33 17.02 -17.90
N THR A 251 11.85 16.09 -18.72
CA THR A 251 12.71 15.09 -19.38
C THR A 251 13.10 15.64 -20.74
N ALA A 252 14.40 15.67 -21.03
CA ALA A 252 14.90 16.44 -22.14
C ALA A 252 14.47 15.88 -23.51
N ASP A 253 13.79 16.70 -24.29
CA ASP A 253 13.41 16.41 -25.68
C ASP A 253 14.46 16.90 -26.70
N HIS A 254 15.35 17.82 -26.29
CA HIS A 254 16.48 18.33 -27.08
C HIS A 254 17.69 18.69 -26.21
N ASP A 255 18.85 18.86 -26.84
CA ASP A 255 20.10 19.26 -26.21
C ASP A 255 20.22 20.80 -26.11
N LEU A 256 20.25 21.33 -24.88
CA LEU A 256 20.28 22.77 -24.61
C LEU A 256 21.66 23.41 -24.85
N ASP A 257 22.73 22.63 -24.81
CA ASP A 257 24.10 23.14 -24.76
C ASP A 257 24.83 23.11 -26.11
N ILE A 258 24.10 22.80 -27.18
CA ILE A 258 24.55 22.91 -28.57
C ILE A 258 23.69 23.91 -29.35
N ALA A 259 24.31 24.58 -30.34
CA ALA A 259 23.64 25.65 -31.07
C ALA A 259 22.46 25.18 -31.93
N SER A 260 22.46 23.93 -32.41
CA SER A 260 21.40 23.37 -33.25
C SER A 260 20.18 22.87 -32.46
N GLN A 261 20.30 22.71 -31.14
CA GLN A 261 19.28 22.13 -30.27
C GLN A 261 18.71 20.82 -30.81
N ASP A 262 19.60 19.90 -31.16
CA ASP A 262 19.21 18.62 -31.73
C ASP A 262 18.27 17.86 -30.77
N GLN A 263 17.21 17.29 -31.33
CA GLN A 263 16.29 16.43 -30.58
C GLN A 263 16.99 15.15 -30.11
N ILE A 264 16.61 14.66 -28.93
CA ILE A 264 17.23 13.51 -28.27
C ILE A 264 16.19 12.52 -27.74
N ASN A 265 16.64 11.29 -27.46
CA ASN A 265 15.83 10.24 -26.85
C ASN A 265 16.27 10.00 -25.39
N ILE A 266 15.61 10.65 -24.42
CA ILE A 266 15.83 10.38 -22.99
C ILE A 266 14.59 9.69 -22.41
N TYR A 267 14.80 8.57 -21.70
CA TYR A 267 13.69 7.80 -21.13
C TYR A 267 13.56 8.04 -19.63
N SER A 268 12.45 8.65 -19.24
CA SER A 268 11.99 8.71 -17.85
C SER A 268 10.67 7.97 -17.72
N GLY A 269 10.49 7.18 -16.65
CA GLY A 269 9.29 6.38 -16.47
C GLY A 269 8.07 7.23 -16.11
N ARG A 270 8.24 8.16 -15.17
CA ARG A 270 7.17 8.99 -14.62
C ARG A 270 7.65 10.42 -14.38
N GLY A 271 6.73 11.38 -14.56
CA GLY A 271 6.95 12.78 -14.20
C GLY A 271 6.71 13.01 -12.70
N ILE A 272 5.46 13.31 -12.35
CA ILE A 272 5.06 13.63 -10.97
C ILE A 272 4.00 12.61 -10.53
N LEU A 273 4.23 11.99 -9.36
CA LEU A 273 3.28 11.11 -8.68
C LEU A 273 2.87 11.78 -7.37
N ILE A 274 1.56 11.88 -7.12
CA ILE A 274 1.00 12.49 -5.91
C ILE A 274 0.05 11.50 -5.25
N GLU A 275 0.28 11.21 -3.97
CA GLU A 275 -0.54 10.33 -3.15
C GLU A 275 -0.99 11.05 -1.87
N SER A 276 -2.12 10.66 -1.28
CA SER A 276 -2.56 11.14 0.04
C SER A 276 -3.08 9.98 0.92
N GLN A 277 -3.29 10.23 2.22
CA GLN A 277 -3.46 9.19 3.25
C GLN A 277 -4.66 8.24 3.03
N VAL A 278 -4.40 6.99 3.46
CA VAL A 278 -5.26 5.80 3.66
C VAL A 278 -5.79 5.09 2.39
N PRO A 279 -5.80 3.74 2.40
CA PRO A 279 -4.74 2.91 1.82
C PRO A 279 -4.76 2.92 0.27
N VAL A 280 -3.59 3.22 -0.33
CA VAL A 280 -3.20 3.05 -1.75
C VAL A 280 -3.87 4.02 -2.76
N SER A 281 -3.06 4.85 -3.45
CA SER A 281 -3.39 6.09 -4.20
C SER A 281 -4.78 6.72 -3.98
N ASN A 282 -4.86 7.62 -3.00
CA ASN A 282 -6.02 8.48 -2.73
C ASN A 282 -5.58 9.96 -2.65
N ALA A 283 -5.20 10.57 -3.77
CA ALA A 283 -4.85 11.99 -3.76
C ALA A 283 -6.07 12.81 -3.30
N LYS A 284 -5.88 13.68 -2.31
CA LYS A 284 -6.96 14.49 -1.74
C LYS A 284 -6.53 15.93 -1.55
N ASN A 285 -7.45 16.86 -1.79
CA ASN A 285 -7.25 18.30 -1.62
C ASN A 285 -6.10 18.80 -2.50
N LEU A 286 -6.26 18.69 -3.82
CA LEU A 286 -5.29 19.17 -4.79
C LEU A 286 -5.83 20.37 -5.56
N VAL A 287 -5.03 21.42 -5.69
CA VAL A 287 -5.28 22.51 -6.64
C VAL A 287 -4.06 22.68 -7.54
N MET A 288 -4.29 22.70 -8.85
CA MET A 288 -3.26 22.89 -9.88
C MET A 288 -3.68 24.00 -10.82
N GLY A 289 -2.81 24.98 -11.08
CA GLY A 289 -3.17 26.14 -11.89
C GLY A 289 -1.96 26.97 -12.33
N MET A 290 -1.58 27.03 -13.61
CA MET A 290 -1.97 26.10 -14.69
C MET A 290 -0.98 24.94 -14.77
N LEU A 291 -1.48 23.73 -15.02
CA LEU A 291 -0.64 22.58 -15.38
C LEU A 291 -0.38 22.54 -16.90
N GLN A 292 0.77 21.99 -17.30
CA GLN A 292 1.12 21.85 -18.71
C GLN A 292 1.90 20.56 -18.94
N THR A 293 1.60 19.81 -20.01
CA THR A 293 2.27 18.54 -20.33
C THR A 293 2.48 18.34 -21.84
N GLU A 294 3.55 17.61 -22.17
CA GLU A 294 3.80 17.10 -23.53
C GLU A 294 4.16 15.62 -23.49
N SER A 295 3.63 14.85 -24.44
CA SER A 295 4.05 13.45 -24.63
C SER A 295 5.46 13.38 -25.23
N PRO A 296 6.31 12.41 -24.85
CA PRO A 296 7.66 12.26 -25.39
C PRO A 296 7.65 12.10 -26.91
N TYR A 297 8.47 12.86 -27.62
CA TYR A 297 8.38 13.00 -29.08
C TYR A 297 8.69 11.71 -29.85
N PHE A 298 9.44 10.79 -29.22
CA PHE A 298 9.75 9.48 -29.78
C PHE A 298 8.57 8.49 -29.73
N GLN A 299 7.60 8.67 -28.83
CA GLN A 299 6.48 7.73 -28.72
C GLN A 299 5.65 7.76 -30.02
N PRO A 300 5.16 6.59 -30.50
CA PRO A 300 5.06 5.28 -29.82
C PRO A 300 6.27 4.34 -30.02
N VAL A 301 7.48 4.84 -30.30
CA VAL A 301 8.68 4.00 -30.47
C VAL A 301 9.76 4.35 -29.41
N PRO A 302 9.85 3.59 -28.30
CA PRO A 302 9.00 2.47 -27.93
C PRO A 302 7.61 2.92 -27.43
N LYS A 303 6.69 1.96 -27.36
CA LYS A 303 5.35 2.16 -26.78
C LYS A 303 5.46 2.25 -25.27
N ALA A 304 4.62 3.05 -24.63
CA ALA A 304 4.47 3.01 -23.18
C ALA A 304 3.98 1.60 -22.75
N PRO A 305 4.46 1.04 -21.62
CA PRO A 305 5.36 1.63 -20.62
C PRO A 305 6.86 1.41 -20.91
N ALA A 306 7.23 0.72 -21.99
CA ALA A 306 8.62 0.41 -22.29
C ALA A 306 9.50 1.69 -22.41
N PRO A 307 10.74 1.68 -21.88
CA PRO A 307 11.48 0.52 -21.36
C PRO A 307 11.20 0.12 -19.90
N PHE A 308 10.27 0.78 -19.21
CA PHE A 308 9.98 0.49 -17.82
C PHE A 308 8.98 -0.66 -17.68
N THR A 309 9.10 -1.40 -16.59
CA THR A 309 8.09 -2.35 -16.13
C THR A 309 7.05 -1.64 -15.27
N ILE A 310 5.82 -2.16 -15.29
CA ILE A 310 4.75 -1.73 -14.38
C ILE A 310 4.98 -2.35 -12.99
N GLY A 311 4.26 -1.83 -11.99
CA GLY A 311 4.23 -2.41 -10.64
C GLY A 311 5.29 -1.86 -9.69
N LEU A 312 6.18 -0.99 -10.18
CA LEU A 312 7.18 -0.32 -9.33
C LEU A 312 6.58 0.78 -8.47
N PHE A 313 5.49 1.40 -8.92
CA PHE A 313 4.77 2.44 -8.20
C PHE A 313 3.27 2.13 -8.18
N PRO A 314 2.54 2.54 -7.12
CA PRO A 314 1.10 2.34 -7.05
C PRO A 314 0.38 2.91 -8.27
N ASN A 315 -0.58 2.15 -8.80
CA ASN A 315 -1.47 2.56 -9.89
C ASN A 315 -0.77 3.02 -11.19
N ASP A 316 0.39 2.43 -11.47
CA ASP A 316 1.03 2.54 -12.79
C ASP A 316 0.03 2.25 -13.92
N PRO A 317 -0.08 3.13 -14.93
CA PRO A 317 -0.98 2.90 -16.04
C PRO A 317 -0.62 1.62 -16.79
N ILE A 318 -1.63 0.77 -16.92
CA ILE A 318 -1.58 -0.41 -17.80
C ILE A 318 -1.94 0.01 -19.22
N PHE A 319 -1.31 -0.62 -20.21
CA PHE A 319 -1.56 -0.38 -21.64
C PHE A 319 -1.94 -1.68 -22.37
N SER A 320 -2.42 -2.68 -21.63
CA SER A 320 -2.78 -4.01 -22.14
C SER A 320 -3.99 -4.00 -23.07
N GLU A 321 -4.87 -3.01 -22.93
CA GLU A 321 -6.01 -2.78 -23.81
C GLU A 321 -5.61 -2.23 -25.18
N CYS A 322 -4.38 -1.71 -25.30
CA CYS A 322 -3.86 -1.20 -26.56
C CYS A 322 -3.42 -2.35 -27.47
N SER A 323 -3.99 -2.40 -28.68
CA SER A 323 -3.51 -3.31 -29.73
C SER A 323 -2.01 -3.12 -29.98
N ALA A 324 -1.28 -4.23 -30.13
CA ALA A 324 0.13 -4.23 -30.48
C ALA A 324 0.45 -3.47 -31.79
N SER A 325 -0.53 -3.33 -32.69
CA SER A 325 -0.40 -2.57 -33.94
C SER A 325 -0.75 -1.08 -33.82
N SER A 326 -1.32 -0.63 -32.70
CA SER A 326 -1.71 0.77 -32.51
C SER A 326 -0.47 1.68 -32.38
N LEU A 327 -0.51 2.84 -33.03
CA LEU A 327 0.53 3.88 -32.95
C LEU A 327 0.11 5.08 -32.09
N THR A 328 -1.12 5.08 -31.57
CA THR A 328 -1.75 6.23 -30.92
C THR A 328 -2.24 5.91 -29.51
N CYS A 329 -2.39 4.63 -29.17
CA CYS A 329 -2.96 4.19 -27.90
C CYS A 329 -1.94 4.16 -26.75
N ALA A 330 -0.81 3.49 -26.95
CA ALA A 330 0.22 3.29 -25.91
C ALA A 330 1.23 4.44 -25.87
N ILE A 331 0.76 5.61 -25.45
CA ILE A 331 1.50 6.87 -25.31
C ILE A 331 1.30 7.36 -23.87
N SER A 332 2.27 8.09 -23.32
CA SER A 332 2.22 8.63 -21.95
C SER A 332 0.93 9.39 -21.67
N TRP A 333 0.32 9.14 -20.52
CA TRP A 333 -0.79 9.94 -20.00
C TRP A 333 -0.30 11.33 -19.59
N ALA A 334 -1.05 12.36 -19.97
CA ALA A 334 -0.83 13.73 -19.49
C ALA A 334 -1.29 13.86 -18.04
N VAL A 335 -2.45 13.29 -17.71
CA VAL A 335 -2.99 13.23 -16.36
C VAL A 335 -3.64 11.86 -16.15
N TRP A 336 -3.37 11.27 -14.99
CA TRP A 336 -3.90 9.97 -14.59
C TRP A 336 -4.42 10.09 -13.16
N VAL A 337 -5.74 10.01 -12.98
CA VAL A 337 -6.41 10.18 -11.69
C VAL A 337 -7.13 8.88 -11.34
N VAL A 338 -6.75 8.28 -10.22
CA VAL A 338 -7.33 7.03 -9.73
C VAL A 338 -7.70 7.24 -8.28
N GLU A 339 -8.91 6.81 -7.89
CA GLU A 339 -9.35 6.77 -6.49
C GLU A 339 -9.13 8.10 -5.74
N SER A 340 -9.34 9.24 -6.39
CA SER A 340 -8.97 10.55 -5.83
C SER A 340 -10.19 11.43 -5.55
N SER A 341 -10.05 12.38 -4.61
CA SER A 341 -11.16 13.28 -4.26
C SER A 341 -10.70 14.73 -4.07
N THR A 342 -11.57 15.69 -4.39
CA THR A 342 -11.25 17.13 -4.27
C THR A 342 -10.02 17.48 -5.10
N ILE A 343 -10.15 17.36 -6.43
CA ILE A 343 -9.10 17.66 -7.41
C ILE A 343 -9.55 18.83 -8.28
N TYR A 344 -8.88 19.97 -8.13
CA TYR A 344 -9.22 21.19 -8.85
C TYR A 344 -8.11 21.56 -9.84
N ILE A 345 -8.43 21.53 -11.13
CA ILE A 345 -7.54 21.93 -12.22
C ILE A 345 -8.02 23.28 -12.77
N LEU A 346 -7.31 24.34 -12.42
CA LEU A 346 -7.61 25.72 -12.76
C LEU A 346 -6.76 26.16 -13.95
N GLY A 347 -7.07 25.60 -15.12
CA GLY A 347 -6.29 25.74 -16.34
C GLY A 347 -5.37 24.55 -16.57
N SER A 348 -5.40 24.03 -17.80
CA SER A 348 -4.49 22.97 -18.24
C SER A 348 -4.17 23.07 -19.72
N GLY A 349 -2.93 22.75 -20.09
CA GLY A 349 -2.49 22.56 -21.47
C GLY A 349 -1.88 21.18 -21.66
N MET A 350 -2.53 20.30 -22.41
CA MET A 350 -2.07 18.92 -22.63
C MET A 350 -1.83 18.68 -24.12
N TYR A 351 -0.58 18.41 -24.49
CA TYR A 351 -0.19 18.41 -25.90
C TYR A 351 0.44 17.09 -26.33
N SER A 352 0.01 16.59 -27.49
CA SER A 352 0.69 15.51 -28.19
C SER A 352 1.09 16.02 -29.57
N TRP A 353 2.40 16.27 -29.76
CA TRP A 353 2.88 16.97 -30.95
C TRP A 353 3.34 16.04 -32.07
N PHE A 354 3.66 14.79 -31.74
CA PHE A 354 4.40 13.90 -32.60
C PHE A 354 3.87 12.46 -32.55
N SER A 355 4.16 11.72 -33.61
CA SER A 355 4.22 10.26 -33.61
C SER A 355 5.58 9.86 -34.20
N SER A 356 6.46 9.31 -33.36
CA SER A 356 7.85 8.97 -33.74
C SER A 356 8.59 10.14 -34.41
N TYR A 357 8.51 11.32 -33.81
CA TYR A 357 9.02 12.61 -34.34
C TYR A 357 8.40 13.12 -35.64
N SER A 358 7.45 12.42 -36.27
CA SER A 358 6.64 13.00 -37.34
C SER A 358 5.51 13.85 -36.76
N GLN A 359 5.22 14.99 -37.40
CA GLN A 359 4.10 15.86 -37.05
C GLN A 359 2.90 15.69 -37.99
N ASP A 360 2.90 14.68 -38.87
CA ASP A 360 1.82 14.46 -39.84
C ASP A 360 0.45 14.31 -39.14
N CYS A 361 0.44 13.68 -37.96
CA CYS A 361 -0.74 13.50 -37.10
C CYS A 361 -1.38 14.82 -36.62
N LEU A 362 -0.69 15.96 -36.71
CA LEU A 362 -1.27 17.27 -36.38
C LEU A 362 -2.30 17.74 -37.41
N THR A 363 -2.23 17.21 -38.64
CA THR A 363 -3.20 17.54 -39.70
C THR A 363 -4.57 16.90 -39.44
N THR A 364 -4.55 15.74 -38.78
CA THR A 364 -5.72 14.93 -38.41
C THR A 364 -6.08 15.05 -36.92
N ASP A 365 -5.31 15.80 -36.14
CA ASP A 365 -5.47 15.98 -34.69
C ASP A 365 -5.52 14.66 -33.91
N ASP A 366 -4.68 13.69 -34.28
CA ASP A 366 -4.71 12.33 -33.74
C ASP A 366 -3.33 11.72 -33.44
N CYS A 367 -2.40 12.52 -32.93
CA CYS A 367 -1.10 12.03 -32.49
C CYS A 367 -1.23 11.02 -31.34
N GLN A 368 -2.27 11.14 -30.52
CA GLN A 368 -2.55 10.28 -29.39
C GLN A 368 -4.06 10.04 -29.23
N ASP A 369 -4.47 8.84 -28.83
CA ASP A 369 -5.89 8.52 -28.66
C ASP A 369 -6.43 9.16 -27.37
N ARG A 370 -5.70 9.08 -26.25
CA ARG A 370 -6.21 9.46 -24.91
C ARG A 370 -5.12 10.13 -24.07
N GLY A 371 -5.45 11.21 -23.36
CA GLY A 371 -4.47 12.02 -22.61
C GLY A 371 -4.78 12.22 -21.12
N PHE A 372 -6.04 12.26 -20.73
CA PHE A 372 -6.47 12.37 -19.32
C PHE A 372 -7.34 11.17 -18.98
N TYR A 373 -6.86 10.31 -18.08
CA TYR A 373 -7.65 9.20 -17.52
C TYR A 373 -8.18 9.55 -16.13
N ILE A 374 -9.41 9.10 -15.83
CA ILE A 374 -10.00 9.24 -14.50
C ILE A 374 -10.89 8.05 -14.14
N GLU A 375 -10.73 7.53 -12.92
CA GLU A 375 -11.59 6.49 -12.35
C GLU A 375 -11.76 6.59 -10.84
N GLU A 376 -12.85 6.01 -10.32
CA GLU A 376 -13.20 5.98 -8.90
C GLU A 376 -12.99 7.31 -8.15
N SER A 377 -13.23 8.43 -8.82
CA SER A 377 -12.86 9.76 -8.32
C SER A 377 -14.06 10.70 -8.20
N SER A 378 -14.06 11.59 -7.20
CA SER A 378 -15.18 12.49 -6.92
C SER A 378 -14.72 13.92 -6.58
N ASP A 379 -15.64 14.89 -6.58
CA ASP A 379 -15.33 16.32 -6.38
C ASP A 379 -14.18 16.81 -7.27
N VAL A 380 -14.30 16.55 -8.58
CA VAL A 380 -13.31 16.95 -9.59
C VAL A 380 -13.84 18.14 -10.39
N TRP A 381 -13.05 19.21 -10.42
CA TRP A 381 -13.38 20.43 -11.15
C TRP A 381 -12.26 20.79 -12.10
N ILE A 382 -12.59 20.86 -13.39
CA ILE A 382 -11.62 21.24 -14.41
C ILE A 382 -12.11 22.51 -15.09
N PHE A 383 -11.32 23.57 -15.04
CA PHE A 383 -11.55 24.82 -15.73
C PHE A 383 -10.47 25.02 -16.79
N ASN A 384 -10.85 25.63 -17.91
CA ASN A 384 -9.95 26.01 -18.99
C ASN A 384 -8.98 24.88 -19.43
N LEU A 385 -9.55 23.74 -19.84
CA LEU A 385 -8.81 22.62 -20.40
C LEU A 385 -8.50 22.87 -21.86
N VAL A 386 -7.22 22.82 -22.23
CA VAL A 386 -6.74 22.94 -23.61
C VAL A 386 -5.99 21.68 -24.00
N THR A 387 -6.39 21.05 -25.10
CA THR A 387 -5.72 19.85 -25.63
C THR A 387 -5.28 20.04 -27.08
N LYS A 388 -4.23 19.34 -27.50
CA LYS A 388 -3.80 19.31 -28.90
C LYS A 388 -3.46 17.90 -29.37
N ALA A 389 -4.12 17.51 -30.46
CA ALA A 389 -3.96 16.23 -31.16
C ALA A 389 -4.05 14.99 -30.24
N ILE A 390 -4.92 15.10 -29.23
CA ILE A 390 -5.36 14.02 -28.36
C ILE A 390 -6.84 13.81 -28.67
N ARG A 391 -7.25 12.64 -29.16
CA ARG A 391 -8.64 12.42 -29.63
C ARG A 391 -9.66 12.50 -28.49
N GLU A 392 -9.35 11.89 -27.36
CA GLU A 392 -10.12 11.93 -26.13
C GLU A 392 -9.43 12.85 -25.11
N SER A 393 -9.96 14.07 -24.96
CA SER A 393 -9.43 15.06 -24.03
C SER A 393 -9.55 14.59 -22.58
N ILE A 394 -10.64 13.90 -22.23
CA ILE A 394 -10.85 13.21 -20.95
C ILE A 394 -11.50 11.87 -21.24
N SER A 395 -10.94 10.80 -20.68
CA SER A 395 -11.38 9.41 -20.83
C SER A 395 -11.74 8.85 -19.44
N PRO A 396 -12.95 9.08 -18.93
CA PRO A 396 -13.40 8.45 -17.69
C PRO A 396 -13.68 6.96 -17.91
N GLN A 397 -13.27 6.12 -16.96
CA GLN A 397 -13.41 4.67 -17.07
C GLN A 397 -14.87 4.23 -17.22
N GLY A 398 -15.18 3.45 -18.26
CA GLY A 398 -16.54 2.93 -18.47
C GLY A 398 -17.60 3.98 -18.82
N GLU A 399 -17.22 5.24 -19.03
CA GLU A 399 -18.12 6.32 -19.45
C GLU A 399 -17.85 6.78 -20.89
N THR A 400 -18.69 7.69 -21.39
CA THR A 400 -18.42 8.33 -22.68
C THR A 400 -17.30 9.37 -22.53
N PRO A 401 -16.22 9.29 -23.32
CA PRO A 401 -15.14 10.27 -23.29
C PRO A 401 -15.58 11.67 -23.73
N LEU A 402 -14.88 12.69 -23.24
CA LEU A 402 -14.91 14.02 -23.83
C LEU A 402 -14.00 14.05 -25.06
N TYR A 403 -14.58 14.04 -26.26
CA TYR A 403 -13.81 14.09 -27.49
C TYR A 403 -13.31 15.50 -27.80
N ALA A 404 -12.06 15.61 -28.24
CA ALA A 404 -11.45 16.88 -28.64
C ALA A 404 -12.16 17.51 -29.85
N LYS A 405 -12.74 16.70 -30.73
CA LYS A 405 -13.51 17.17 -31.89
C LYS A 405 -14.73 18.02 -31.49
N ASP A 406 -15.33 17.72 -30.34
CA ASP A 406 -16.55 18.38 -29.84
C ASP A 406 -16.23 19.72 -29.16
N THR A 407 -14.95 19.98 -28.88
CA THR A 407 -14.43 21.18 -28.20
C THR A 407 -13.40 21.91 -29.05
N LYS A 408 -13.35 21.63 -30.36
CA LYS A 408 -12.37 22.21 -31.28
C LYS A 408 -12.49 23.73 -31.32
N ASN A 409 -11.37 24.44 -31.12
CA ASN A 409 -11.31 25.90 -31.12
C ASN A 409 -10.00 26.40 -31.74
N GLY A 410 -10.02 26.61 -33.05
CA GLY A 410 -8.83 27.05 -33.79
C GLY A 410 -7.77 25.95 -33.88
N TYR A 411 -6.55 26.24 -33.42
CA TYR A 411 -5.43 25.30 -33.51
C TYR A 411 -5.59 24.11 -32.55
N THR A 412 -6.12 24.36 -31.36
CA THR A 412 -6.31 23.41 -30.26
C THR A 412 -7.78 23.06 -30.08
N SER A 413 -8.07 22.17 -29.14
CA SER A 413 -9.39 22.04 -28.54
C SER A 413 -9.38 22.74 -27.18
N SER A 414 -10.46 23.42 -26.84
CA SER A 414 -10.56 24.20 -25.59
C SER A 414 -11.94 24.03 -24.96
N LEU A 415 -11.94 23.70 -23.67
CA LEU A 415 -13.14 23.59 -22.85
C LEU A 415 -13.04 24.60 -21.70
N LEU A 416 -14.06 25.45 -21.58
CA LEU A 416 -14.23 26.41 -20.50
C LEU A 416 -14.29 25.73 -19.12
N GLY A 417 -14.99 24.61 -19.03
CA GLY A 417 -14.92 23.74 -17.87
C GLY A 417 -15.65 22.41 -18.03
N TRP A 418 -15.24 21.45 -17.23
CA TRP A 418 -15.87 20.14 -17.06
C TRP A 418 -16.36 20.05 -15.63
N PHE A 419 -17.68 19.94 -15.47
CA PHE A 419 -18.36 20.04 -14.18
C PHE A 419 -19.16 18.76 -13.94
N ARG A 420 -18.89 18.11 -12.81
CA ARG A 420 -19.62 16.94 -12.32
C ARG A 420 -20.19 17.29 -10.94
N GLU A 421 -21.25 16.60 -10.53
CA GLU A 421 -21.75 16.80 -9.16
C GLU A 421 -20.68 16.33 -8.17
N PRO A 422 -20.39 17.06 -7.08
CA PRO A 422 -19.28 16.71 -6.18
C PRO A 422 -19.39 15.31 -5.57
N THR A 423 -20.61 14.79 -5.41
CA THR A 423 -20.89 13.43 -4.89
C THR A 423 -20.90 12.35 -5.96
N GLU A 424 -20.79 12.71 -7.23
CA GLU A 424 -20.72 11.77 -8.34
C GLU A 424 -19.35 11.10 -8.39
N VAL A 425 -19.34 9.77 -8.45
CA VAL A 425 -18.13 8.98 -8.68
C VAL A 425 -17.92 8.86 -10.19
N ILE A 426 -16.88 9.51 -10.67
CA ILE A 426 -16.45 9.52 -12.06
C ILE A 426 -15.65 8.25 -12.33
N GLY A 427 -16.00 7.56 -13.41
CA GLY A 427 -15.30 6.37 -13.87
C GLY A 427 -15.44 5.21 -12.89
N LYS A 428 -16.66 5.01 -12.39
CA LYS A 428 -16.98 3.97 -11.42
C LYS A 428 -16.69 2.57 -12.00
N ARG A 429 -15.93 1.77 -11.26
CA ARG A 429 -15.64 0.37 -11.54
C ARG A 429 -16.87 -0.50 -11.28
N ASN A 430 -16.85 -1.68 -11.90
CA ASN A 430 -17.87 -2.70 -11.66
C ASN A 430 -17.69 -3.39 -10.29
N PHE A 431 -16.50 -3.30 -9.70
CA PHE A 431 -16.14 -3.91 -8.42
C PHE A 431 -15.46 -2.87 -7.52
N THR A 432 -15.64 -3.02 -6.21
CA THR A 432 -14.92 -2.22 -5.20
C THR A 432 -13.45 -2.65 -5.10
N GLY A 433 -13.17 -3.94 -5.36
CA GLY A 433 -11.85 -4.55 -5.22
C GLY A 433 -11.47 -4.78 -3.76
N TYR A 434 -10.39 -5.53 -3.54
CA TYR A 434 -9.88 -5.85 -2.21
C TYR A 434 -8.36 -5.99 -2.22
N TYR A 435 -7.74 -6.00 -1.04
CA TYR A 435 -6.30 -6.18 -0.90
C TYR A 435 -5.99 -7.50 -0.23
N LEU A 436 -4.88 -8.14 -0.62
CA LEU A 436 -4.41 -9.37 0.04
C LEU A 436 -3.61 -9.07 1.32
N TYR A 437 -2.92 -7.92 1.37
CA TYR A 437 -2.09 -7.48 2.50
C TYR A 437 -2.41 -6.03 2.89
N ASN A 438 -3.47 -5.80 3.66
CA ASN A 438 -3.87 -4.44 4.12
C ASN A 438 -4.29 -4.34 5.60
N SER A 439 -4.08 -5.40 6.37
CA SER A 439 -4.36 -5.45 7.81
C SER A 439 -3.11 -5.06 8.61
N PRO A 440 -3.26 -4.40 9.79
CA PRO A 440 -2.13 -4.16 10.71
C PRO A 440 -1.35 -5.42 11.10
N ALA A 441 -1.97 -6.60 10.98
CA ALA A 441 -1.30 -7.90 11.17
C ALA A 441 -0.14 -8.14 10.19
N TYR A 442 -0.07 -7.38 9.09
CA TYR A 442 0.98 -7.46 8.09
C TYR A 442 2.01 -6.32 8.19
N ASP A 443 1.86 -5.35 9.09
CA ASP A 443 2.77 -4.19 9.16
C ASP A 443 4.22 -4.62 9.39
N ASP A 444 4.45 -5.55 10.33
CA ASP A 444 5.79 -6.09 10.59
C ASP A 444 6.41 -6.76 9.36
N LEU A 445 5.60 -7.51 8.58
CA LEU A 445 6.05 -8.13 7.33
C LEU A 445 6.35 -7.07 6.28
N LEU A 446 5.43 -6.13 6.07
CA LEU A 446 5.54 -5.06 5.09
C LEU A 446 6.67 -4.08 5.41
N ASP A 447 7.16 -4.04 6.65
CA ASP A 447 8.32 -3.24 7.07
C ASP A 447 9.65 -3.98 6.90
N THR A 448 9.62 -5.31 6.70
CA THR A 448 10.82 -6.13 6.43
C THR A 448 11.18 -6.21 4.95
N VAL A 449 10.20 -6.00 4.07
CA VAL A 449 10.38 -6.11 2.61
C VAL A 449 10.82 -4.78 1.98
N SER A 450 11.33 -4.85 0.75
CA SER A 450 11.67 -3.66 -0.03
C SER A 450 10.42 -2.83 -0.33
N SER A 451 10.56 -1.52 -0.56
CA SER A 451 9.43 -0.65 -0.92
C SER A 451 8.72 -1.13 -2.18
N THR A 452 9.46 -1.63 -3.16
CA THR A 452 8.91 -2.21 -4.40
C THR A 452 8.10 -3.48 -4.14
N CYS A 453 8.61 -4.37 -3.30
CA CYS A 453 7.86 -5.55 -2.87
C CYS A 453 6.59 -5.16 -2.11
N LYS A 454 6.70 -4.21 -1.15
CA LYS A 454 5.55 -3.67 -0.41
C LYS A 454 4.48 -3.14 -1.37
N THR A 455 4.86 -2.32 -2.35
CA THR A 455 3.95 -1.81 -3.38
C THR A 455 3.25 -2.92 -4.16
N ALA A 456 3.98 -3.97 -4.56
CA ALA A 456 3.39 -5.12 -5.24
C ALA A 456 2.39 -5.87 -4.34
N MET A 457 2.76 -6.16 -3.10
CA MET A 457 1.93 -6.91 -2.14
C MET A 457 0.65 -6.16 -1.75
N THR A 458 0.74 -4.83 -1.60
CA THR A 458 -0.39 -3.97 -1.22
C THR A 458 -1.16 -3.43 -2.43
N ARG A 459 -0.97 -3.97 -3.63
CA ARG A 459 -1.73 -3.55 -4.82
C ARG A 459 -3.19 -4.01 -4.71
N LEU A 460 -4.12 -3.16 -5.14
CA LEU A 460 -5.54 -3.48 -5.19
C LEU A 460 -5.80 -4.61 -6.18
N ILE A 461 -6.51 -5.66 -5.72
CA ILE A 461 -7.10 -6.68 -6.57
C ILE A 461 -8.44 -6.16 -7.08
N GLU A 462 -8.48 -5.86 -8.36
CA GLU A 462 -9.61 -5.30 -9.09
C GLU A 462 -10.56 -6.40 -9.55
N CYS A 463 -11.15 -7.09 -8.57
CA CYS A 463 -12.06 -8.21 -8.79
C CYS A 463 -13.31 -8.10 -7.92
N ALA A 464 -14.34 -8.84 -8.31
CA ALA A 464 -15.53 -9.02 -7.49
C ALA A 464 -15.22 -9.83 -6.22
N ASP A 465 -15.91 -9.53 -5.12
CA ASP A 465 -15.67 -10.14 -3.80
C ASP A 465 -15.82 -11.67 -3.81
N GLU A 466 -16.58 -12.23 -4.75
CA GLU A 466 -16.74 -13.68 -4.91
C GLU A 466 -15.41 -14.39 -5.20
N THR A 467 -14.45 -13.70 -5.82
CA THR A 467 -13.10 -14.24 -6.08
C THR A 467 -12.30 -14.49 -4.81
N TYR A 468 -12.69 -13.91 -3.66
CA TYR A 468 -12.04 -14.17 -2.37
C TYR A 468 -12.14 -15.65 -1.97
N SER A 469 -13.18 -16.35 -2.43
CA SER A 469 -13.34 -17.79 -2.24
C SER A 469 -12.26 -18.63 -2.93
N PHE A 470 -11.54 -18.06 -3.90
CA PHE A 470 -10.43 -18.73 -4.58
C PHE A 470 -9.14 -18.72 -3.78
N LEU A 471 -9.07 -18.04 -2.64
CA LEU A 471 -7.90 -18.13 -1.73
C LEU A 471 -7.77 -19.50 -1.04
N GLN A 472 -8.64 -20.45 -1.39
CA GLN A 472 -8.53 -21.85 -1.03
C GLN A 472 -8.47 -22.67 -2.33
N PRO A 473 -7.42 -23.49 -2.55
CA PRO A 473 -7.35 -24.35 -3.72
C PRO A 473 -8.57 -25.30 -3.76
N ALA A 474 -9.35 -25.23 -4.85
CA ALA A 474 -10.56 -26.03 -5.00
C ALA A 474 -10.88 -26.28 -6.47
N TRP A 475 -11.69 -27.31 -6.73
CA TRP A 475 -12.24 -27.58 -8.06
C TRP A 475 -13.02 -26.36 -8.59
N PRO A 476 -13.03 -26.09 -9.92
CA PRO A 476 -13.69 -24.92 -10.49
C PRO A 476 -15.14 -24.73 -10.04
N GLN A 477 -15.49 -23.51 -9.67
CA GLN A 477 -16.86 -23.18 -9.31
C GLN A 477 -17.77 -23.19 -10.53
N ALA A 478 -18.99 -23.69 -10.34
CA ALA A 478 -20.08 -23.59 -11.31
C ALA A 478 -21.06 -22.51 -10.84
N TYR A 479 -21.42 -21.60 -11.74
CA TYR A 479 -22.37 -20.54 -11.47
C TYR A 479 -23.70 -20.84 -12.17
N ALA A 480 -24.80 -20.81 -11.40
CA ALA A 480 -26.13 -21.01 -11.96
C ALA A 480 -26.57 -19.87 -12.92
N ASN A 481 -25.88 -18.71 -12.88
CA ASN A 481 -26.16 -17.55 -13.71
C ASN A 481 -24.86 -17.05 -14.38
N ASP A 482 -24.89 -16.93 -15.71
CA ASP A 482 -23.77 -16.41 -16.51
C ASP A 482 -23.43 -14.95 -16.16
N THR A 483 -24.37 -14.15 -15.60
CA THR A 483 -24.07 -12.78 -15.14
C THR A 483 -23.04 -12.75 -14.01
N LEU A 484 -23.10 -13.68 -13.07
CA LEU A 484 -22.12 -13.75 -11.98
C LEU A 484 -20.79 -14.29 -12.49
N ALA A 485 -20.83 -15.27 -13.38
CA ALA A 485 -19.64 -15.80 -14.02
C ALA A 485 -18.92 -14.72 -14.85
N ASP A 486 -19.64 -13.91 -15.62
CA ASP A 486 -19.08 -12.80 -16.38
C ASP A 486 -18.49 -11.70 -15.47
N LEU A 487 -19.08 -11.47 -14.29
CA LEU A 487 -18.54 -10.54 -13.30
C LEU A 487 -17.23 -11.06 -12.68
N VAL A 488 -17.20 -12.34 -12.29
CA VAL A 488 -16.00 -13.01 -11.73
C VAL A 488 -14.89 -13.10 -12.78
N CYS A 489 -15.25 -13.38 -14.02
CA CYS A 489 -14.35 -13.60 -15.13
C CYS A 489 -14.13 -12.35 -16.00
N ASP A 490 -14.31 -11.17 -15.41
CA ASP A 490 -14.01 -9.90 -16.06
C ASP A 490 -12.52 -9.83 -16.41
N SER A 491 -12.20 -9.38 -17.63
CA SER A 491 -10.82 -9.27 -18.13
C SER A 491 -9.93 -8.34 -17.29
N ARG A 492 -10.51 -7.37 -16.58
CA ARG A 492 -9.76 -6.49 -15.67
C ARG A 492 -9.39 -7.23 -14.39
N CYS A 493 -10.27 -8.10 -13.90
CA CYS A 493 -9.97 -8.99 -12.79
C CYS A 493 -8.85 -9.99 -13.16
N GLU A 494 -8.93 -10.60 -14.35
CA GLU A 494 -7.85 -11.45 -14.89
C GLU A 494 -6.50 -10.76 -14.81
N LEU A 495 -6.42 -9.55 -15.40
CA LEU A 495 -5.19 -8.81 -15.48
C LEU A 495 -4.70 -8.37 -14.11
N SER A 496 -5.59 -7.97 -13.21
CA SER A 496 -5.23 -7.52 -11.86
C SER A 496 -4.61 -8.63 -11.03
N ILE A 497 -5.25 -9.82 -10.98
CA ILE A 497 -4.72 -10.98 -10.24
C ILE A 497 -3.39 -11.42 -10.84
N LYS A 498 -3.33 -11.56 -12.17
CA LYS A 498 -2.12 -11.99 -12.88
C LYS A 498 -0.96 -11.04 -12.61
N THR A 499 -1.20 -9.73 -12.73
CA THR A 499 -0.17 -8.72 -12.53
C THR A 499 0.30 -8.71 -11.08
N TRP A 500 -0.63 -8.79 -10.11
CA TRP A 500 -0.27 -8.92 -8.70
C TRP A 500 0.66 -10.12 -8.47
N TYR A 501 0.29 -11.29 -9.00
CA TYR A 501 1.07 -12.52 -8.87
C TYR A 501 2.46 -12.38 -9.48
N GLU A 502 2.55 -11.89 -10.72
CA GLU A 502 3.83 -11.71 -11.44
C GLU A 502 4.74 -10.66 -10.76
N ASP A 503 4.17 -9.55 -10.29
CA ASP A 503 4.89 -8.47 -9.61
C ASP A 503 5.46 -8.96 -8.27
N VAL A 504 4.65 -9.61 -7.43
CA VAL A 504 5.12 -10.14 -6.14
C VAL A 504 6.15 -11.24 -6.35
N THR A 505 5.95 -12.13 -7.32
CA THR A 505 6.96 -13.14 -7.70
C THR A 505 8.29 -12.51 -8.08
N THR A 506 8.27 -11.38 -8.78
CA THR A 506 9.47 -10.72 -9.28
C THR A 506 10.15 -9.92 -8.19
N TYR A 507 9.41 -9.02 -7.53
CA TYR A 507 9.97 -8.01 -6.63
C TYR A 507 10.14 -8.48 -5.18
N CYS A 508 9.47 -9.57 -4.79
CA CYS A 508 9.56 -10.10 -3.42
C CYS A 508 10.42 -11.37 -3.30
N SER A 509 10.94 -11.90 -4.40
CA SER A 509 11.69 -13.17 -4.42
C SER A 509 12.88 -13.26 -3.45
N GLU A 510 13.50 -12.12 -3.10
CA GLU A 510 14.61 -12.07 -2.14
C GLU A 510 14.16 -12.26 -0.67
N PHE A 511 12.87 -12.11 -0.40
CA PHE A 511 12.25 -12.29 0.92
C PHE A 511 11.57 -13.65 1.09
N ASP A 512 11.49 -14.44 0.01
CA ASP A 512 10.97 -15.80 0.07
C ASP A 512 11.90 -16.67 0.93
N THR A 513 11.32 -17.32 1.93
CA THR A 513 12.02 -18.31 2.76
C THR A 513 11.51 -19.71 2.41
N LYS A 514 12.05 -20.75 3.08
CA LYS A 514 11.48 -22.09 2.95
C LYS A 514 10.04 -22.20 3.49
N GLN A 515 9.64 -21.25 4.35
CA GLN A 515 8.39 -21.28 5.12
C GLN A 515 7.41 -20.19 4.66
N ASP A 516 7.90 -19.13 4.03
CA ASP A 516 7.10 -17.98 3.61
C ASP A 516 7.38 -17.67 2.15
N VAL A 517 6.36 -17.82 1.30
CA VAL A 517 6.44 -17.47 -0.11
C VAL A 517 5.44 -16.35 -0.39
N MET A 518 5.96 -15.16 -0.70
CA MET A 518 5.18 -13.92 -0.67
C MET A 518 4.06 -13.90 -1.71
N ASN A 519 4.23 -14.59 -2.83
CA ASN A 519 3.25 -14.69 -3.90
C ASN A 519 2.20 -15.79 -3.67
N TYR A 520 2.26 -16.57 -2.59
CA TYR A 520 1.41 -17.76 -2.38
C TYR A 520 -0.08 -17.45 -2.51
N ARG A 521 -0.59 -16.44 -1.78
CA ARG A 521 -2.00 -16.03 -1.82
C ARG A 521 -2.46 -15.63 -3.22
N GLY A 522 -1.66 -14.85 -3.93
CA GLY A 522 -1.96 -14.46 -5.32
C GLY A 522 -1.83 -15.61 -6.31
N GLY A 523 -0.92 -16.55 -6.06
CA GLY A 523 -0.76 -17.77 -6.86
C GLY A 523 -1.98 -18.67 -6.79
N ILE A 524 -2.55 -18.87 -5.59
CA ILE A 524 -3.80 -19.62 -5.42
C ILE A 524 -4.95 -18.87 -6.10
N LEU A 525 -5.07 -17.56 -5.85
CA LEU A 525 -6.11 -16.73 -6.47
C LEU A 525 -6.05 -16.79 -8.00
N TRP A 526 -4.85 -16.71 -8.58
CA TRP A 526 -4.62 -16.83 -10.02
C TRP A 526 -4.97 -18.22 -10.55
N ALA A 527 -4.56 -19.28 -9.87
CA ALA A 527 -4.88 -20.64 -10.24
C ALA A 527 -6.40 -20.90 -10.22
N GLY A 528 -7.08 -20.48 -9.16
CA GLY A 528 -8.53 -20.61 -9.02
C GLY A 528 -9.31 -19.82 -10.07
N TRP A 529 -8.87 -18.58 -10.37
CA TRP A 529 -9.47 -17.77 -11.43
C TRP A 529 -9.29 -18.41 -12.81
N ASN A 530 -8.07 -18.81 -13.17
CA ASN A 530 -7.73 -19.37 -14.48
C ASN A 530 -8.52 -20.66 -14.78
N GLN A 531 -8.80 -21.47 -13.75
CA GLN A 531 -9.61 -22.68 -13.92
C GLN A 531 -11.12 -22.41 -13.94
N THR A 532 -11.61 -21.50 -13.09
CA THR A 532 -13.04 -21.16 -13.01
C THR A 532 -13.52 -20.42 -14.26
N CYS A 533 -12.69 -19.54 -14.81
CA CYS A 533 -13.01 -18.72 -15.97
C CYS A 533 -12.75 -19.37 -17.33
N LEU A 534 -12.36 -20.65 -17.33
CA LEU A 534 -12.20 -21.44 -18.54
C LEU A 534 -13.55 -21.58 -19.27
N LYS A 535 -13.59 -21.26 -20.58
CA LYS A 535 -14.77 -21.45 -21.45
C LYS A 535 -14.55 -22.59 -22.44
N ASP A 536 -15.59 -23.37 -22.70
CA ASP A 536 -15.60 -24.34 -23.80
C ASP A 536 -15.57 -23.57 -25.14
N PRO A 537 -14.57 -23.81 -26.02
CA PRO A 537 -14.41 -23.09 -27.27
C PRO A 537 -15.58 -23.30 -28.25
N ASN A 538 -16.36 -24.38 -28.09
CA ASN A 538 -17.47 -24.68 -28.98
C ASN A 538 -18.76 -23.98 -28.56
N SER A 539 -19.12 -24.04 -27.27
CA SER A 539 -20.37 -23.47 -26.76
C SER A 539 -20.22 -22.05 -26.22
N GLY A 540 -19.00 -21.61 -25.87
CA GLY A 540 -18.75 -20.36 -25.15
C GLY A 540 -19.18 -20.40 -23.67
N SER A 541 -19.70 -21.53 -23.18
CA SER A 541 -20.12 -21.70 -21.79
C SER A 541 -18.93 -21.93 -20.86
N TYR A 542 -19.04 -21.44 -19.63
CA TYR A 542 -18.04 -21.70 -18.58
C TYR A 542 -17.94 -23.19 -18.27
N CYS A 543 -16.71 -23.69 -18.15
CA CYS A 543 -16.44 -25.11 -17.99
C CYS A 543 -16.96 -25.68 -16.67
N GLY A 544 -17.00 -24.90 -15.59
CA GLY A 544 -17.71 -25.29 -14.35
C GLY A 544 -19.17 -25.65 -14.61
N ASN A 545 -19.88 -24.84 -15.42
CA ASN A 545 -21.29 -25.05 -15.77
C ASN A 545 -21.51 -26.24 -16.71
N VAL A 546 -20.53 -26.53 -17.56
CA VAL A 546 -20.53 -27.72 -18.42
C VAL A 546 -20.35 -28.98 -17.57
N MET A 547 -19.35 -28.98 -16.68
CA MET A 547 -19.02 -30.13 -15.84
C MET A 547 -20.08 -30.42 -14.77
N GLN A 548 -20.81 -29.40 -14.29
CA GLN A 548 -21.93 -29.60 -13.36
C GLN A 548 -23.04 -30.48 -13.94
N LYS A 549 -23.12 -30.61 -15.27
CA LYS A 549 -24.11 -31.43 -15.98
C LYS A 549 -23.63 -32.86 -16.26
N PHE A 550 -22.42 -33.22 -15.84
CA PHE A 550 -21.88 -34.55 -16.06
C PHE A 550 -22.65 -35.60 -15.28
N THR A 551 -22.54 -36.83 -15.78
CA THR A 551 -23.19 -37.99 -15.17
C THR A 551 -22.55 -38.26 -13.82
N ALA A 552 -23.36 -38.27 -12.75
CA ALA A 552 -22.88 -38.63 -11.43
C ALA A 552 -22.48 -40.12 -11.40
N VAL A 553 -21.22 -40.39 -11.05
CA VAL A 553 -20.63 -41.74 -10.97
C VAL A 553 -19.89 -41.91 -9.65
N ASP A 554 -19.77 -43.16 -9.19
CA ASP A 554 -19.08 -43.49 -7.92
C ASP A 554 -17.54 -43.44 -8.06
N PHE A 555 -17.02 -43.62 -9.29
CA PHE A 555 -15.59 -43.59 -9.59
C PHE A 555 -15.33 -42.98 -10.97
N GLU A 556 -14.22 -42.27 -11.15
CA GLU A 556 -13.86 -41.60 -12.40
C GLU A 556 -13.77 -42.57 -13.58
N ARG A 557 -13.33 -43.81 -13.34
CA ARG A 557 -13.28 -44.87 -14.36
C ARG A 557 -14.65 -45.19 -14.98
N ASP A 558 -15.73 -44.89 -14.28
CA ASP A 558 -17.10 -45.15 -14.71
C ASP A 558 -17.69 -43.96 -15.50
N MET A 559 -16.97 -42.83 -15.58
CA MET A 559 -17.40 -41.67 -16.38
C MET A 559 -17.51 -42.02 -17.88
N PRO A 560 -18.51 -41.48 -18.59
CA PRO A 560 -18.60 -41.57 -20.04
C PRO A 560 -17.38 -40.95 -20.74
N ASP A 561 -16.88 -41.60 -21.80
CA ASP A 561 -15.74 -41.08 -22.58
C ASP A 561 -16.01 -39.67 -23.15
N SER A 562 -17.26 -39.34 -23.48
CA SER A 562 -17.64 -38.02 -23.97
C SER A 562 -17.51 -36.90 -22.95
N GLU A 563 -17.64 -37.22 -21.65
CA GLU A 563 -17.49 -36.25 -20.55
C GLU A 563 -16.02 -36.20 -20.09
N MET A 564 -15.39 -37.36 -19.93
CA MET A 564 -13.98 -37.48 -19.53
C MET A 564 -13.04 -36.82 -20.56
N CYS A 565 -13.27 -37.06 -21.85
CA CYS A 565 -12.47 -36.48 -22.93
C CYS A 565 -13.01 -35.14 -23.43
N SER A 566 -13.91 -34.50 -22.67
CA SER A 566 -14.37 -33.15 -22.98
C SER A 566 -13.25 -32.14 -22.79
N TYR A 567 -13.28 -31.06 -23.57
CA TYR A 567 -12.32 -29.96 -23.44
C TYR A 567 -12.26 -29.44 -22.00
N CYS A 568 -13.41 -29.24 -21.37
CA CYS A 568 -13.49 -28.69 -20.03
C CYS A 568 -12.82 -29.57 -18.97
N TYR A 569 -13.12 -30.87 -18.94
CA TYR A 569 -12.57 -31.76 -17.91
C TYR A 569 -11.06 -31.93 -18.07
N MET A 570 -10.60 -32.18 -19.30
CA MET A 570 -9.17 -32.35 -19.58
C MET A 570 -8.38 -31.08 -19.29
N THR A 571 -8.84 -29.94 -19.78
CA THR A 571 -8.12 -28.67 -19.66
C THR A 571 -8.12 -28.18 -18.20
N THR A 572 -9.19 -28.38 -17.44
CA THR A 572 -9.20 -28.08 -16.00
C THR A 572 -8.12 -28.87 -15.25
N LEU A 573 -8.01 -30.19 -15.47
CA LEU A 573 -6.98 -31.00 -14.83
C LEU A 573 -5.57 -30.63 -15.30
N GLN A 574 -5.40 -30.26 -16.56
CA GLN A 574 -4.12 -29.77 -17.09
C GLN A 574 -3.71 -28.43 -16.48
N LEU A 575 -4.66 -27.49 -16.32
CA LEU A 575 -4.42 -26.21 -15.66
C LEU A 575 -4.10 -26.39 -14.16
N ALA A 576 -4.75 -27.34 -13.50
CA ALA A 576 -4.40 -27.72 -12.13
C ALA A 576 -2.98 -28.29 -12.06
N GLN A 577 -2.67 -29.29 -12.90
CA GLN A 577 -1.32 -29.89 -12.96
C GLN A 577 -0.22 -28.86 -13.28
N ALA A 578 -0.52 -27.83 -14.08
CA ALA A 578 0.47 -26.82 -14.45
C ALA A 578 0.79 -25.81 -13.32
N SER A 579 -0.02 -25.76 -12.26
CA SER A 579 0.12 -24.76 -11.18
C SER A 579 0.41 -25.42 -9.83
N PRO A 580 1.50 -25.04 -9.14
CA PRO A 580 1.79 -25.52 -7.79
C PRO A 580 0.85 -24.95 -6.71
N TYR A 581 0.01 -23.98 -7.07
CA TYR A 581 -0.97 -23.36 -6.17
C TYR A 581 -2.39 -23.91 -6.33
N SER A 582 -2.56 -24.96 -7.13
CA SER A 582 -3.85 -25.58 -7.38
C SER A 582 -4.14 -26.71 -6.39
N PHE A 583 -5.35 -27.30 -6.49
CA PHE A 583 -5.76 -28.47 -5.71
C PHE A 583 -5.09 -29.79 -6.17
N TYR A 584 -4.21 -29.76 -7.18
CA TYR A 584 -3.68 -30.97 -7.81
C TYR A 584 -2.75 -31.76 -6.87
N ASP A 585 -3.18 -32.96 -6.49
CA ASP A 585 -2.51 -33.85 -5.54
C ASP A 585 -2.33 -35.27 -6.12
N GLU A 586 -1.94 -36.23 -5.27
CA GLU A 586 -1.78 -37.64 -5.65
C GLU A 586 -3.08 -38.29 -6.17
N TYR A 587 -4.24 -37.80 -5.73
CA TYR A 587 -5.52 -38.27 -6.23
C TYR A 587 -5.74 -37.78 -7.67
N TYR A 588 -5.63 -36.48 -7.89
CA TYR A 588 -5.83 -35.89 -9.22
C TYR A 588 -4.74 -36.28 -10.22
N GLN A 589 -3.55 -36.64 -9.76
CA GLN A 589 -2.54 -37.31 -10.58
C GLN A 589 -3.06 -38.59 -11.21
N ARG A 590 -3.63 -39.50 -10.41
CA ARG A 590 -4.20 -40.77 -10.90
C ARG A 590 -5.37 -40.54 -11.85
N VAL A 591 -6.18 -39.52 -11.57
CA VAL A 591 -7.29 -39.13 -12.45
C VAL A 591 -6.77 -38.65 -13.80
N LEU A 592 -5.75 -37.78 -13.83
CA LEU A 592 -5.19 -37.27 -15.09
C LEU A 592 -4.50 -38.37 -15.91
N GLU A 593 -3.80 -39.30 -15.26
CA GLU A 593 -3.22 -40.48 -15.93
C GLU A 593 -4.29 -41.35 -16.60
N LEU A 594 -5.41 -41.57 -15.92
CA LEU A 594 -6.56 -42.30 -16.48
C LEU A 594 -7.15 -41.55 -17.68
N VAL A 595 -7.35 -40.24 -17.56
CA VAL A 595 -7.85 -39.37 -18.64
C VAL A 595 -6.93 -39.44 -19.85
N TYR A 596 -5.62 -39.29 -19.67
CA TYR A 596 -4.64 -39.38 -20.75
C TYR A 596 -4.65 -40.75 -21.44
N SER A 597 -4.74 -41.82 -20.65
CA SER A 597 -4.83 -43.18 -21.17
C SER A 597 -6.11 -43.43 -21.99
N ARG A 598 -7.28 -42.94 -21.55
CA ARG A 598 -8.56 -43.18 -22.26
C ARG A 598 -8.75 -42.23 -23.44
N CYS A 599 -8.31 -40.98 -23.32
CA CYS A 599 -8.51 -39.94 -24.33
C CYS A 599 -7.37 -39.86 -25.36
N GLY A 600 -6.31 -40.65 -25.20
CA GLY A 600 -5.19 -40.70 -26.14
C GLY A 600 -4.33 -39.43 -26.11
N VAL A 601 -4.25 -38.76 -24.96
CA VAL A 601 -3.47 -37.54 -24.75
C VAL A 601 -2.11 -37.89 -24.14
N VAL A 602 -1.05 -37.19 -24.54
CA VAL A 602 0.29 -37.32 -23.97
C VAL A 602 0.68 -35.98 -23.35
N GLY A 603 1.04 -35.99 -22.07
CA GLY A 603 1.46 -34.81 -21.32
C GLY A 603 2.07 -35.20 -19.98
N SER A 604 2.53 -34.19 -19.21
CA SER A 604 2.96 -34.43 -17.84
C SER A 604 1.77 -34.71 -16.92
N THR A 605 1.96 -35.61 -15.97
CA THR A 605 1.07 -35.85 -14.82
C THR A 605 1.82 -35.64 -13.50
N ASP A 606 3.04 -35.12 -13.54
CA ASP A 606 3.85 -34.90 -12.35
C ASP A 606 3.21 -33.85 -11.45
N ILE A 607 3.18 -34.12 -10.15
CA ILE A 607 2.73 -33.16 -9.15
C ILE A 607 3.79 -32.05 -9.04
N PRO A 608 3.43 -30.77 -9.23
CA PRO A 608 4.36 -29.67 -9.03
C PRO A 608 4.92 -29.65 -7.60
N PRO A 609 6.12 -29.08 -7.37
CA PRO A 609 6.64 -28.89 -6.02
C PRO A 609 5.66 -28.06 -5.18
N ALA A 610 5.35 -28.55 -3.98
CA ALA A 610 4.50 -27.82 -3.04
C ALA A 610 5.13 -26.48 -2.66
N VAL A 611 4.31 -25.44 -2.61
CA VAL A 611 4.67 -24.14 -2.05
C VAL A 611 4.01 -24.06 -0.67
N GLU A 612 4.81 -23.87 0.38
CA GLU A 612 4.29 -23.78 1.75
C GLU A 612 3.75 -22.36 2.02
N ASP A 613 2.56 -22.28 2.62
CA ASP A 613 1.96 -21.02 3.10
C ASP A 613 2.72 -20.50 4.32
N ARG A 614 2.63 -19.19 4.55
CA ARG A 614 2.87 -18.62 5.87
C ARG A 614 1.91 -19.31 6.82
N THR A 615 2.42 -20.24 7.62
CA THR A 615 1.69 -20.68 8.80
C THR A 615 1.53 -19.44 9.67
N GLU A 616 0.34 -18.81 9.61
CA GLU A 616 -0.10 -18.01 10.74
C GLU A 616 0.02 -18.95 11.93
N ASP A 617 1.02 -18.72 12.77
CA ASP A 617 1.05 -19.33 14.08
C ASP A 617 -0.28 -18.93 14.70
N SER A 618 -1.25 -19.85 14.71
CA SER A 618 -2.48 -19.69 15.44
C SER A 618 -2.02 -19.40 16.86
N THR A 619 -2.21 -18.17 17.31
CA THR A 619 -2.00 -17.86 18.72
C THR A 619 -3.09 -18.59 19.46
N ASP A 620 -2.82 -19.85 19.81
CA ASP A 620 -3.65 -20.74 20.62
C ASP A 620 -3.61 -20.24 22.08
N PHE A 621 -3.93 -18.95 22.25
CA PHE A 621 -4.12 -18.30 23.52
C PHE A 621 -5.61 -18.27 23.81
N CYS A 622 -6.08 -19.29 24.53
CA CYS A 622 -7.36 -19.21 25.20
C CYS A 622 -7.16 -18.56 26.57
N ALA A 623 -7.66 -17.34 26.74
CA ALA A 623 -7.56 -16.60 28.00
C ALA A 623 -8.42 -17.21 29.13
N SER A 624 -9.23 -18.23 28.80
CA SER A 624 -10.19 -18.92 29.66
C SER A 624 -10.10 -20.45 29.42
N ASP A 625 -11.00 -21.24 29.98
CA ASP A 625 -10.98 -22.70 29.82
C ASP A 625 -11.28 -23.12 28.37
N THR A 626 -10.75 -24.27 27.95
CA THR A 626 -11.08 -24.89 26.66
C THR A 626 -12.14 -25.97 26.84
N TYR A 627 -13.07 -26.07 25.89
CA TYR A 627 -14.11 -27.09 25.88
C TYR A 627 -13.92 -28.04 24.69
N THR A 628 -13.93 -29.34 24.93
CA THR A 628 -13.90 -30.35 23.86
C THR A 628 -15.33 -30.72 23.49
N ILE A 629 -15.69 -30.46 22.23
CA ILE A 629 -17.03 -30.70 21.69
C ILE A 629 -17.32 -32.20 21.71
N VAL A 630 -18.47 -32.59 22.27
CA VAL A 630 -18.95 -33.96 22.26
C VAL A 630 -20.10 -34.15 21.27
N ASP A 631 -20.34 -35.39 20.87
CA ASP A 631 -21.38 -35.74 19.90
C ASP A 631 -22.77 -35.31 20.40
N GLY A 632 -23.46 -34.47 19.62
CA GLY A 632 -24.76 -33.90 19.95
C GLY A 632 -24.74 -32.51 20.60
N ASP A 633 -23.56 -31.91 20.83
CA ASP A 633 -23.48 -30.53 21.31
C ASP A 633 -23.98 -29.51 20.27
N THR A 634 -24.43 -28.38 20.79
CA THR A 634 -24.71 -27.12 20.07
C THR A 634 -24.09 -25.95 20.83
N CYS A 635 -23.88 -24.80 20.18
CA CYS A 635 -23.39 -23.61 20.90
C CYS A 635 -24.27 -23.27 22.11
N ASP A 636 -25.59 -23.46 22.01
CA ASP A 636 -26.55 -23.16 23.08
C ASP A 636 -26.37 -24.11 24.27
N SER A 637 -26.17 -25.40 23.99
CA SER A 637 -25.92 -26.39 25.05
C SER A 637 -24.59 -26.13 25.77
N ILE A 638 -23.53 -25.79 25.03
CA ILE A 638 -22.21 -25.46 25.59
C ILE A 638 -22.29 -24.14 26.36
N ALA A 639 -22.99 -23.14 25.82
CA ALA A 639 -23.17 -21.83 26.43
C ALA A 639 -23.92 -21.91 27.76
N LEU A 640 -25.01 -22.66 27.83
CA LEU A 640 -25.76 -22.88 29.06
C LEU A 640 -24.94 -23.67 30.09
N ALA A 641 -24.20 -24.68 29.66
CA ALA A 641 -23.40 -25.53 30.55
C ALA A 641 -22.21 -24.77 31.18
N ASN A 642 -21.63 -23.82 30.44
CA ASN A 642 -20.44 -23.09 30.86
C ASN A 642 -20.73 -21.63 31.24
N THR A 643 -22.01 -21.23 31.29
CA THR A 643 -22.45 -19.85 31.53
C THR A 643 -21.73 -18.84 30.63
N VAL A 644 -21.67 -19.15 29.34
CA VAL A 644 -21.16 -18.27 28.29
C VAL A 644 -22.27 -17.92 27.28
N SER A 645 -21.99 -17.13 26.25
CA SER A 645 -22.93 -16.84 25.16
C SER A 645 -22.58 -17.66 23.94
N SER A 646 -23.62 -18.17 23.29
CA SER A 646 -23.50 -18.92 22.03
C SER A 646 -22.83 -18.10 20.94
N ALA A 647 -23.18 -16.82 20.82
CA ALA A 647 -22.61 -15.93 19.79
C ALA A 647 -21.13 -15.66 20.04
N ALA A 648 -20.72 -15.47 21.30
CA ALA A 648 -19.31 -15.27 21.63
C ALA A 648 -18.49 -16.57 21.49
N LEU A 649 -19.08 -17.72 21.78
CA LEU A 649 -18.46 -19.02 21.52
C LEU A 649 -18.24 -19.24 20.02
N PHE A 650 -19.23 -18.90 19.19
CA PHE A 650 -19.14 -18.94 17.73
C PHE A 650 -18.08 -17.97 17.19
N ILE A 651 -18.13 -16.71 17.62
CA ILE A 651 -17.20 -15.66 17.15
C ILE A 651 -15.76 -15.95 17.61
N GLY A 652 -15.59 -16.51 18.81
CA GLY A 652 -14.27 -16.83 19.38
C GLY A 652 -13.68 -18.16 18.93
N SER A 653 -14.37 -18.92 18.08
CA SER A 653 -13.93 -20.24 17.63
C SER A 653 -14.08 -20.37 16.12
N GLU A 654 -12.99 -20.11 15.38
CA GLU A 654 -12.98 -20.17 13.90
C GLU A 654 -13.37 -21.54 13.32
N THR A 655 -13.30 -22.59 14.14
CA THR A 655 -13.70 -23.95 13.81
C THR A 655 -15.23 -24.16 13.82
N ILE A 656 -16.00 -23.31 14.51
CA ILE A 656 -17.46 -23.41 14.57
C ILE A 656 -18.07 -22.69 13.36
N ARG A 657 -18.53 -23.46 12.37
CA ARG A 657 -19.19 -22.93 11.16
C ARG A 657 -20.72 -22.87 11.27
N ASN A 658 -21.32 -23.59 12.22
CA ASN A 658 -22.76 -23.60 12.45
C ASN A 658 -23.09 -24.00 13.90
N CYS A 659 -23.71 -23.12 14.68
CA CYS A 659 -24.04 -23.41 16.08
C CYS A 659 -25.05 -24.53 16.33
N SER A 660 -25.82 -24.93 15.31
CA SER A 660 -26.83 -25.99 15.42
C SER A 660 -26.27 -27.38 15.12
N ASN A 661 -25.06 -27.47 14.56
CA ASN A 661 -24.42 -28.74 14.21
C ASN A 661 -22.89 -28.57 14.22
N ILE A 662 -22.27 -28.85 15.37
CA ILE A 662 -20.83 -28.71 15.59
C ILE A 662 -20.15 -30.08 15.62
N GLU A 663 -18.97 -30.17 15.01
CA GLU A 663 -18.23 -31.43 14.85
C GLU A 663 -17.61 -31.88 16.18
N ALA A 664 -17.86 -33.13 16.57
CA ALA A 664 -17.35 -33.71 17.80
C ALA A 664 -15.83 -33.96 17.72
N GLY A 665 -15.13 -33.75 18.83
CA GLY A 665 -13.68 -33.96 18.95
C GLY A 665 -12.84 -32.70 18.74
N LEU A 666 -13.44 -31.58 18.36
CA LEU A 666 -12.76 -30.28 18.25
C LEU A 666 -12.66 -29.60 19.62
N SER A 667 -11.54 -28.93 19.88
CA SER A 667 -11.33 -28.11 21.09
C SER A 667 -11.62 -26.65 20.77
N VAL A 668 -12.47 -26.00 21.57
CA VAL A 668 -12.86 -24.60 21.40
C VAL A 668 -12.54 -23.79 22.65
N CYS A 669 -12.10 -22.55 22.47
CA CYS A 669 -11.85 -21.65 23.58
C CYS A 669 -13.18 -21.15 24.16
N LEU A 670 -13.41 -21.33 25.47
CA LEU A 670 -14.56 -20.72 26.10
C LEU A 670 -14.30 -19.22 26.26
N PRO A 671 -15.28 -18.35 25.97
CA PRO A 671 -15.25 -16.97 26.44
C PRO A 671 -15.30 -16.93 27.98
N PHE A 672 -14.93 -15.79 28.58
CA PHE A 672 -15.08 -15.62 30.03
C PHE A 672 -16.56 -15.76 30.45
N SER A 673 -16.79 -16.49 31.55
CA SER A 673 -18.14 -16.72 32.07
C SER A 673 -18.83 -15.41 32.49
N CYS A 674 -20.15 -15.38 32.34
CA CYS A 674 -20.99 -14.29 32.79
C CYS A 674 -22.23 -14.88 33.47
N ASN A 675 -22.66 -14.29 34.59
CA ASN A 675 -23.84 -14.73 35.32
C ASN A 675 -24.70 -13.51 35.71
N PRO A 676 -25.97 -13.42 35.29
CA PRO A 676 -26.75 -14.46 34.60
C PRO A 676 -26.61 -14.48 33.08
N VAL A 677 -26.89 -15.64 32.48
CA VAL A 677 -27.16 -15.79 31.03
C VAL A 677 -28.67 -15.86 30.78
N TYR A 678 -29.13 -15.39 29.63
CA TYR A 678 -30.54 -15.41 29.22
C TYR A 678 -30.70 -16.23 27.94
N SER A 679 -31.56 -17.24 27.98
CA SER A 679 -31.94 -18.02 26.80
C SER A 679 -33.28 -17.52 26.27
N PHE A 680 -33.37 -17.29 24.96
CA PHE A 680 -34.55 -16.73 24.31
C PHE A 680 -35.08 -17.63 23.19
N SER A 681 -36.37 -17.49 22.86
CA SER A 681 -37.00 -18.19 21.75
C SER A 681 -36.69 -17.48 20.41
N PRO A 682 -36.62 -18.20 19.27
CA PRO A 682 -36.49 -17.59 17.93
C PRO A 682 -37.56 -16.53 17.60
N ASP A 683 -38.71 -16.58 18.28
CA ASP A 683 -39.83 -15.64 18.11
C ASP A 683 -39.74 -14.39 19.01
N GLU A 684 -38.79 -14.32 19.95
CA GLU A 684 -38.58 -13.15 20.82
C GLU A 684 -37.74 -12.08 20.11
N THR A 685 -38.11 -10.81 20.32
CA THR A 685 -37.38 -9.66 19.76
C THR A 685 -36.44 -9.05 20.81
N CYS A 686 -35.39 -8.35 20.39
CA CYS A 686 -34.54 -7.60 21.33
C CYS A 686 -35.33 -6.65 22.22
N ALA A 687 -36.39 -6.03 21.68
CA ALA A 687 -37.27 -5.15 22.44
C ALA A 687 -38.05 -5.88 23.56
N SER A 688 -38.48 -7.13 23.33
CA SER A 688 -39.16 -7.93 24.37
C SER A 688 -38.18 -8.47 25.41
N ILE A 689 -36.96 -8.81 24.99
CA ILE A 689 -35.89 -9.31 25.87
C ILE A 689 -35.40 -8.17 26.80
N GLU A 690 -35.14 -6.98 26.26
CA GLU A 690 -34.76 -5.79 27.04
C GLU A 690 -35.84 -5.42 28.07
N GLN A 691 -37.12 -5.58 27.71
CA GLN A 691 -38.24 -5.29 28.61
C GLN A 691 -38.37 -6.32 29.74
N ALA A 692 -37.93 -7.56 29.52
CA ALA A 692 -37.86 -8.62 30.53
C ALA A 692 -36.66 -8.47 31.48
N LEU A 693 -35.54 -7.85 31.03
CA LEU A 693 -34.27 -7.77 31.74
C LEU A 693 -34.05 -6.51 32.61
N ALA A 694 -35.12 -5.73 32.87
CA ALA A 694 -35.14 -4.47 33.66
C ALA A 694 -34.31 -3.30 33.07
N PRO A 695 -34.75 -2.03 33.22
CA PRO A 695 -34.07 -0.88 32.62
C PRO A 695 -32.73 -0.59 33.30
N GLY A 696 -31.62 -0.77 32.58
CA GLY A 696 -30.26 -0.49 33.05
C GLY A 696 -29.28 -1.67 33.02
N SER A 697 -29.72 -2.86 32.60
CA SER A 697 -28.84 -3.98 32.26
C SER A 697 -28.20 -3.71 30.89
N THR A 698 -26.87 -3.70 30.82
CA THR A 698 -26.10 -3.55 29.58
C THR A 698 -26.17 -4.85 28.78
N ALA A 699 -27.31 -5.12 28.15
CA ALA A 699 -27.32 -6.01 26.99
C ALA A 699 -26.63 -5.25 25.86
N ASP A 700 -25.46 -5.71 25.45
CA ASP A 700 -24.72 -5.09 24.36
C ASP A 700 -25.56 -5.17 23.07
N ALA A 701 -26.09 -4.03 22.64
CA ALA A 701 -26.99 -3.88 21.49
C ALA A 701 -26.48 -4.51 20.16
N PRO A 702 -25.17 -4.71 19.91
CA PRO A 702 -24.68 -5.44 18.74
C PRO A 702 -24.96 -6.95 18.78
N ILE A 703 -24.86 -7.60 19.95
CA ILE A 703 -24.95 -9.07 20.07
C ILE A 703 -26.39 -9.55 19.97
N CYS A 704 -27.34 -8.78 20.51
CA CYS A 704 -28.77 -9.10 20.37
C CYS A 704 -29.23 -9.05 18.90
N LYS A 705 -28.63 -8.18 18.07
CA LYS A 705 -28.92 -8.13 16.62
C LYS A 705 -28.31 -9.31 15.84
N ILE A 706 -27.25 -9.94 16.35
CA ILE A 706 -26.55 -11.08 15.72
C ILE A 706 -27.18 -12.42 16.12
N GLY A 707 -27.65 -12.57 17.36
CA GLY A 707 -28.32 -13.78 17.87
C GLY A 707 -29.70 -14.08 17.26
N ALA A 708 -30.25 -13.17 16.44
CA ALA A 708 -31.52 -13.39 15.72
C ALA A 708 -31.35 -14.24 14.43
N LEU A 709 -30.12 -14.64 14.09
CA LEU A 709 -29.81 -15.54 12.97
C LEU A 709 -29.61 -16.97 13.51
N PRO A 710 -30.19 -18.02 12.87
CA PRO A 710 -30.11 -19.41 13.33
C PRO A 710 -28.68 -19.96 13.51
N THR A 711 -27.70 -19.28 12.91
CA THR A 711 -26.28 -19.69 12.86
C THR A 711 -25.49 -19.41 14.14
N PHE A 712 -25.94 -18.49 15.01
CA PHE A 712 -25.17 -18.02 16.19
C PHE A 712 -25.68 -18.52 17.55
N GLY A 713 -26.83 -19.20 17.59
CA GLY A 713 -27.45 -19.69 18.83
C GLY A 713 -28.22 -18.61 19.62
N HIS A 714 -28.89 -19.02 20.70
CA HIS A 714 -29.93 -18.27 21.41
C HIS A 714 -29.63 -18.04 22.90
N VAL A 715 -28.36 -17.96 23.30
CA VAL A 715 -27.94 -17.68 24.70
C VAL A 715 -27.14 -16.38 24.77
N LEU A 716 -27.64 -15.41 25.55
CA LEU A 716 -27.07 -14.07 25.73
C LEU A 716 -26.47 -13.87 27.12
N TYR A 717 -25.50 -12.95 27.21
CA TYR A 717 -24.99 -12.44 28.47
C TYR A 717 -25.89 -11.32 29.02
N VAL A 718 -26.16 -11.31 30.33
CA VAL A 718 -26.92 -10.25 31.01
C VAL A 718 -26.00 -9.36 31.88
N SER A 719 -24.69 -9.65 31.91
CA SER A 719 -23.67 -8.93 32.68
C SER A 719 -22.33 -8.89 31.93
N PRO A 720 -21.41 -7.95 32.24
CA PRO A 720 -20.07 -7.93 31.68
C PRO A 720 -19.32 -9.25 31.95
N GLN A 721 -18.59 -9.73 30.95
CA GLN A 721 -17.75 -10.92 31.05
C GLN A 721 -16.71 -10.74 32.18
N GLY A 722 -16.66 -11.67 33.15
CA GLY A 722 -15.70 -11.62 34.27
C GLY A 722 -16.18 -11.00 35.60
N GLY A 723 -17.44 -10.55 35.73
CA GLY A 723 -18.06 -10.22 37.03
C GLY A 723 -18.38 -8.74 37.32
N VAL A 724 -18.87 -8.46 38.54
CA VAL A 724 -19.54 -7.19 38.92
C VAL A 724 -18.58 -6.03 39.18
N HIS A 725 -18.80 -4.91 38.49
CA HIS A 725 -18.10 -3.64 38.69
C HIS A 725 -18.53 -2.96 40.02
N THR A 726 -17.71 -3.03 41.07
CA THR A 726 -17.94 -2.25 42.31
C THR A 726 -17.19 -0.92 42.24
N GLY A 727 -17.86 0.14 41.78
CA GLY A 727 -17.30 1.46 41.53
C GLY A 727 -16.76 2.22 42.75
N THR A 728 -15.59 1.85 43.25
CA THR A 728 -14.80 2.68 44.17
C THR A 728 -13.43 2.98 43.58
N VAL A 729 -13.30 4.24 43.12
CA VAL A 729 -12.11 5.09 42.86
C VAL A 729 -10.76 4.39 42.57
N PRO A 730 -10.10 4.70 41.43
CA PRO A 730 -8.78 4.14 41.14
C PRO A 730 -7.67 4.77 42.00
N PRO A 731 -6.66 4.00 42.44
CA PRO A 731 -5.42 4.56 42.97
C PRO A 731 -4.66 5.37 41.90
N PRO A 732 -3.91 6.41 42.27
CA PRO A 732 -3.11 7.17 41.32
C PRO A 732 -1.97 6.30 40.77
N GLY A 733 -1.90 6.13 39.44
CA GLY A 733 -0.77 5.49 38.76
C GLY A 733 -1.11 4.41 37.74
N VAL A 734 -2.38 4.10 37.47
CA VAL A 734 -2.77 3.07 36.50
C VAL A 734 -3.38 3.70 35.25
N THR A 735 -2.55 3.85 34.21
CA THR A 735 -3.03 3.96 32.82
C THR A 735 -2.77 2.63 32.14
N SER A 736 -3.75 1.73 32.14
CA SER A 736 -3.73 0.56 31.27
C SER A 736 -5.01 0.54 30.43
N LEU A 737 -4.93 1.22 29.28
CA LEU A 737 -5.61 0.74 28.09
C LEU A 737 -4.82 -0.49 27.58
N PRO A 738 -5.48 -1.52 27.01
CA PRO A 738 -4.81 -2.69 26.49
C PRO A 738 -3.80 -2.31 25.39
N SER A 739 -2.58 -2.85 25.48
CA SER A 739 -1.55 -2.78 24.42
C SER A 739 -0.90 -4.16 24.28
N SER A 740 -0.59 -4.56 23.06
CA SER A 740 0.16 -5.78 22.75
C SER A 740 1.61 -5.67 23.23
N SER A 741 2.13 -6.73 23.84
CA SER A 741 3.51 -6.85 24.31
C SER A 741 3.92 -8.30 24.10
N SER A 742 5.07 -8.55 23.49
CA SER A 742 5.57 -9.88 23.12
C SER A 742 6.03 -10.75 24.30
N GLY A 743 6.01 -10.23 25.52
CA GLY A 743 6.43 -10.95 26.74
C GLY A 743 7.96 -11.11 26.89
N TYR A 744 8.75 -10.87 25.84
CA TYR A 744 10.21 -10.94 25.89
C TYR A 744 10.85 -9.58 26.17
N ALA A 745 12.01 -9.59 26.85
CA ALA A 745 12.84 -8.41 27.03
C ALA A 745 13.92 -8.31 25.95
N SER A 746 14.31 -7.09 25.58
CA SER A 746 15.34 -6.84 24.56
C SER A 746 16.78 -6.99 25.07
N SER A 747 16.99 -7.03 26.39
CA SER A 747 18.31 -7.16 27.01
C SER A 747 18.23 -7.80 28.40
N ILE A 748 19.32 -8.41 28.86
CA ILE A 748 19.42 -9.03 30.19
C ILE A 748 19.62 -7.94 31.26
N THR A 749 18.90 -8.06 32.38
CA THR A 749 19.04 -7.22 33.57
C THR A 749 19.29 -8.08 34.80
N LEU A 750 20.07 -7.58 35.76
CA LEU A 750 20.34 -8.31 37.00
C LEU A 750 19.09 -8.32 37.89
N ALA A 751 18.89 -9.42 38.62
CA ALA A 751 17.83 -9.52 39.61
C ALA A 751 18.02 -8.47 40.73
N PRO A 752 16.93 -7.95 41.35
CA PRO A 752 17.03 -6.95 42.41
C PRO A 752 17.92 -7.41 43.58
N GLU A 753 18.85 -6.55 44.02
CA GLU A 753 19.83 -6.88 45.09
C GLU A 753 19.19 -7.29 46.43
N ASN A 754 17.94 -6.87 46.65
CA ASN A 754 17.13 -7.10 47.84
C ASN A 754 16.21 -8.34 47.76
N ALA A 755 16.32 -9.16 46.72
CA ALA A 755 15.54 -10.39 46.55
C ALA A 755 16.43 -11.57 46.11
N THR A 756 16.13 -12.77 46.58
CA THR A 756 16.80 -14.00 46.13
C THR A 756 16.12 -14.55 44.89
N VAL A 757 16.86 -14.87 43.83
CA VAL A 757 16.29 -15.48 42.61
C VAL A 757 15.70 -16.85 42.93
N ALA A 758 14.48 -17.11 42.46
CA ALA A 758 13.79 -18.38 42.69
C ALA A 758 14.55 -19.56 42.09
N ASN A 759 14.43 -20.73 42.71
CA ASN A 759 15.22 -21.89 42.33
C ASN A 759 14.88 -22.36 40.91
N GLY A 760 15.90 -22.44 40.05
CA GLY A 760 15.75 -22.84 38.65
C GLY A 760 15.29 -21.73 37.71
N THR A 761 14.98 -20.53 38.21
CA THR A 761 14.58 -19.40 37.36
C THR A 761 15.72 -18.98 36.44
N THR A 762 15.41 -18.69 35.17
CA THR A 762 16.42 -18.28 34.18
C THR A 762 17.08 -16.96 34.57
N THR A 763 18.41 -16.89 34.44
CA THR A 763 19.17 -15.64 34.60
C THR A 763 19.28 -14.84 33.30
N ASN A 764 18.87 -15.42 32.17
CA ASN A 764 18.69 -14.74 30.88
C ASN A 764 17.37 -13.95 30.87
N CYS A 765 17.21 -13.08 31.87
CA CYS A 765 16.00 -12.33 32.12
C CYS A 765 16.25 -10.83 32.07
N GLY A 766 15.38 -10.09 31.39
CA GLY A 766 15.43 -8.63 31.30
C GLY A 766 14.42 -7.91 32.18
N ARG A 767 13.45 -8.62 32.77
CA ARG A 767 12.46 -8.06 33.71
C ARG A 767 12.16 -9.03 34.84
N TRP A 768 12.24 -8.55 36.08
CA TRP A 768 12.07 -9.34 37.29
C TRP A 768 10.88 -8.85 38.11
N HIS A 769 10.12 -9.77 38.69
CA HIS A 769 9.04 -9.46 39.62
C HIS A 769 9.30 -10.09 41.00
N VAL A 770 9.05 -9.34 42.07
CA VAL A 770 9.17 -9.80 43.45
C VAL A 770 7.77 -9.75 44.08
N PRO A 771 7.11 -10.89 44.30
CA PRO A 771 5.73 -10.93 44.79
C PRO A 771 5.57 -10.25 46.15
N VAL A 772 4.44 -9.56 46.34
CA VAL A 772 3.96 -9.01 47.62
C VAL A 772 2.68 -9.73 48.08
N ASP A 773 2.28 -9.49 49.34
CA ASP A 773 1.07 -10.10 49.91
C ASP A 773 -0.18 -9.76 49.06
N GLY A 774 -0.82 -10.79 48.50
CA GLY A 774 -2.00 -10.66 47.65
C GLY A 774 -1.73 -10.89 46.16
N ASP A 775 -0.47 -10.99 45.75
CA ASP A 775 -0.14 -11.37 44.38
C ASP A 775 -0.52 -12.81 44.08
N THR A 776 -0.97 -13.02 42.85
CA THR A 776 -1.23 -14.33 42.25
C THR A 776 -0.40 -14.46 40.99
N CYS A 777 -0.10 -15.67 40.54
CA CYS A 777 0.66 -15.80 39.29
C CYS A 777 -0.09 -15.19 38.10
N ALA A 778 -1.43 -15.24 38.12
CA ALA A 778 -2.27 -14.58 37.14
C ALA A 778 -2.13 -13.05 37.20
N SER A 779 -2.18 -12.43 38.39
CA SER A 779 -2.02 -10.98 38.53
C SER A 779 -0.62 -10.51 38.11
N ILE A 780 0.42 -11.30 38.39
CA ILE A 780 1.79 -11.01 37.94
C ILE A 780 1.90 -11.10 36.42
N CYS A 781 1.36 -12.17 35.80
CA CYS A 781 1.36 -12.33 34.35
C CYS A 781 0.60 -11.19 33.64
N VAL A 782 -0.54 -10.79 34.21
CA VAL A 782 -1.33 -9.66 33.70
C VAL A 782 -0.60 -8.33 33.87
N GLN A 783 0.01 -8.09 35.03
CA GLN A 783 0.74 -6.86 35.33
C GLN A 783 1.99 -6.70 34.45
N GLU A 784 2.74 -7.79 34.28
CA GLU A 784 4.01 -7.80 33.53
C GLU A 784 3.81 -8.04 32.03
N LYS A 785 2.56 -8.21 31.58
CA LYS A 785 2.17 -8.52 30.20
C LYS A 785 2.95 -9.74 29.68
N PHE A 786 2.85 -10.84 30.42
CA PHE A 786 3.68 -12.02 30.27
C PHE A 786 2.84 -13.29 30.24
N GLU A 787 3.11 -14.18 29.28
CA GLU A 787 2.35 -15.41 29.08
C GLU A 787 2.57 -16.39 30.23
N TYR A 788 1.50 -16.97 30.76
CA TYR A 788 1.58 -17.87 31.92
C TYR A 788 2.41 -19.13 31.64
N SER A 789 2.32 -19.69 30.42
CA SER A 789 3.11 -20.85 29.99
C SER A 789 4.61 -20.54 30.03
N LEU A 790 5.00 -19.38 29.50
CA LEU A 790 6.36 -18.88 29.49
C LEU A 790 6.82 -18.51 30.90
N PHE A 791 5.94 -17.97 31.74
CA PHE A 791 6.20 -17.68 33.15
C PHE A 791 6.56 -18.92 33.96
N LEU A 792 5.85 -20.03 33.76
CA LEU A 792 6.20 -21.30 34.39
C LEU A 792 7.47 -21.91 33.80
N ALA A 793 7.66 -21.79 32.47
CA ALA A 793 8.85 -22.32 31.80
C ALA A 793 10.14 -21.64 32.27
N VAL A 794 10.11 -20.31 32.46
CA VAL A 794 11.27 -19.55 32.94
C VAL A 794 11.41 -19.54 34.46
N ASN A 795 10.41 -20.02 35.20
CA ASN A 795 10.42 -20.17 36.66
C ASN A 795 10.01 -21.59 37.10
N PRO A 796 10.88 -22.60 36.89
CA PRO A 796 10.56 -24.01 37.13
C PRO A 796 10.24 -24.40 38.58
N SER A 797 10.50 -23.51 39.55
CA SER A 797 10.04 -23.68 40.93
C SER A 797 8.52 -23.56 41.10
N LEU A 798 7.82 -23.05 40.08
CA LEU A 798 6.38 -22.86 40.07
C LEU A 798 5.71 -23.94 39.22
N SER A 799 4.64 -24.53 39.73
CA SER A 799 3.86 -25.55 39.05
C SER A 799 2.55 -24.98 38.51
N ALA A 800 2.12 -25.46 37.34
CA ALA A 800 0.92 -24.96 36.67
C ALA A 800 -0.34 -25.01 37.55
N ASN A 801 -0.45 -26.03 38.40
CA ASN A 801 -1.64 -26.31 39.20
C ASN A 801 -1.64 -25.62 40.58
N ASN A 802 -0.50 -25.06 41.00
CA ASN A 802 -0.34 -24.52 42.35
C ASN A 802 0.53 -23.24 42.41
N CYS A 803 0.77 -22.62 41.25
CA CYS A 803 1.70 -21.50 41.08
C CYS A 803 1.52 -20.41 42.13
N THR A 804 0.29 -19.93 42.34
CA THR A 804 0.00 -18.84 43.30
C THR A 804 0.40 -19.20 44.73
N ALA A 805 0.23 -20.45 45.15
CA ALA A 805 0.62 -20.88 46.50
C ALA A 805 2.13 -21.12 46.64
N GLU A 806 2.85 -21.21 45.52
CA GLU A 806 4.29 -21.46 45.43
C GLU A 806 5.10 -20.16 45.24
N LEU A 807 4.42 -19.02 45.09
CA LEU A 807 5.03 -17.70 45.15
C LEU A 807 5.54 -17.41 46.56
N LEU A 808 6.83 -17.10 46.65
CA LEU A 808 7.48 -16.74 47.90
C LEU A 808 7.75 -15.23 47.92
N THR A 809 7.19 -14.54 48.90
CA THR A 809 7.49 -13.12 49.15
C THR A 809 8.99 -12.93 49.37
N GLY A 810 9.55 -11.89 48.74
CA GLY A 810 11.00 -11.62 48.78
C GLY A 810 11.86 -12.46 47.82
N THR A 811 11.23 -13.25 46.94
CA THR A 811 11.91 -14.04 45.90
C THR A 811 11.69 -13.43 44.52
N ALA A 812 12.73 -13.34 43.70
CA ALA A 812 12.66 -12.76 42.35
C ALA A 812 12.36 -13.85 41.30
N TYR A 813 11.30 -13.63 40.52
CA TYR A 813 10.88 -14.48 39.40
C TYR A 813 11.06 -13.71 38.08
N CYS A 814 11.41 -14.43 37.01
CA CYS A 814 11.59 -13.83 35.69
C CYS A 814 10.23 -13.60 35.01
N CYS A 815 9.96 -12.36 34.58
CA CYS A 815 8.72 -11.94 33.90
C CYS A 815 8.99 -11.30 32.52
N GLY A 816 10.19 -11.52 31.99
CA GLY A 816 10.63 -11.00 30.70
C GLY A 816 11.95 -11.62 30.29
N PRO A 817 11.99 -12.90 29.91
CA PRO A 817 13.19 -13.54 29.37
C PRO A 817 13.64 -12.86 28.08
N ILE A 818 14.92 -12.94 27.76
CA ILE A 818 15.36 -12.62 26.40
C ILE A 818 14.99 -13.75 25.43
N GLN A 819 14.84 -13.44 24.15
CA GLN A 819 14.58 -14.45 23.12
C GLN A 819 15.75 -15.46 23.07
N GLY A 820 15.44 -16.76 23.17
CA GLY A 820 16.46 -17.81 23.31
C GLY A 820 16.93 -18.08 24.75
N TRP A 821 16.17 -17.69 25.78
CA TRP A 821 16.51 -17.94 27.20
C TRP A 821 16.78 -19.41 27.56
N SER A 822 16.22 -20.35 26.79
CA SER A 822 16.40 -21.80 26.95
C SER A 822 17.63 -22.34 26.22
N LEU A 823 18.28 -21.52 25.38
CA LEU A 823 19.51 -21.89 24.69
C LEU A 823 20.67 -21.83 25.69
N THR A 824 21.21 -22.99 26.02
CA THR A 824 22.48 -23.08 26.73
C THR A 824 23.61 -22.65 25.78
N PRO A 825 24.42 -21.64 26.12
CA PRO A 825 25.60 -21.31 25.32
C PRO A 825 26.53 -22.54 25.25
N PRO A 826 27.18 -22.81 24.11
CA PRO A 826 28.27 -23.78 24.10
C PRO A 826 29.32 -23.32 25.11
N ASN A 827 29.72 -24.22 26.01
CA ASN A 827 30.81 -23.97 26.94
C ASN A 827 31.99 -23.35 26.18
N PRO A 828 32.52 -22.19 26.60
CA PRO A 828 33.73 -21.66 26.00
C PRO A 828 34.83 -22.72 26.15
N PRO A 829 35.63 -23.00 25.11
CA PRO A 829 36.69 -23.99 25.20
C PRO A 829 37.64 -23.59 26.33
N LEU A 830 37.89 -24.52 27.24
CA LEU A 830 38.98 -24.43 28.21
C LEU A 830 40.25 -24.04 27.46
N THR A 831 40.69 -22.80 27.65
CA THR A 831 42.06 -22.41 27.37
C THR A 831 42.92 -23.19 28.34
N THR A 832 43.63 -24.18 27.80
CA THR A 832 44.70 -24.89 28.49
C THR A 832 45.80 -23.89 28.79
N VAL A 833 45.78 -23.34 30.01
CA VAL A 833 46.94 -22.72 30.63
C VAL A 833 47.98 -23.83 30.82
N PRO A 834 49.21 -23.70 30.29
CA PRO A 834 50.29 -24.62 30.60
C PRO A 834 50.65 -24.49 32.08
N GLU A 835 50.68 -25.62 32.76
CA GLU A 835 51.08 -25.77 34.16
C GLU A 835 52.48 -25.16 34.41
N PRO A 836 52.69 -24.37 35.48
CA PRO A 836 54.02 -23.97 35.90
C PRO A 836 54.72 -25.13 36.61
N THR A 837 55.95 -25.39 36.18
CA THR A 837 56.98 -26.27 36.76
C THR A 837 56.98 -26.31 38.29
N PRO A 838 57.17 -27.48 38.94
CA PRO A 838 57.34 -27.55 40.38
C PRO A 838 58.76 -27.13 40.77
N SER A 839 58.86 -26.34 41.84
CA SER A 839 60.08 -26.18 42.64
C SER A 839 59.71 -25.98 44.11
N PRO A 840 60.62 -26.35 45.03
CA PRO A 840 60.27 -27.17 46.18
C PRO A 840 59.89 -26.36 47.44
N THR A 841 59.30 -27.11 48.37
CA THR A 841 59.06 -26.80 49.77
C THR A 841 60.24 -26.15 50.50
N SER A 842 59.98 -25.06 51.24
CA SER A 842 60.59 -24.73 52.54
C SER A 842 59.84 -23.52 53.12
N SER A 843 59.00 -23.69 54.16
CA SER A 843 59.35 -23.58 55.59
C SER A 843 59.07 -22.19 56.18
N ILE A 844 58.18 -22.18 57.18
CA ILE A 844 58.31 -21.50 58.49
C ILE A 844 58.41 -19.97 58.49
N GLY A 845 57.47 -19.34 59.22
CA GLY A 845 57.88 -18.39 60.25
C GLY A 845 57.15 -17.04 60.28
N VAL A 846 56.35 -16.91 61.34
CA VAL A 846 55.86 -15.68 62.02
C VAL A 846 54.67 -14.98 61.39
#